data_AF-A0A947HKG2-F1
#
_entry.id   AF-A0A947HKG2-F1
#
_cell.length_a   1.000
_cell.length_b   1.000
_cell.length_c   1.000
_cell.angle_alpha   90.00
_cell.angle_beta   90.00
_cell.angle_gamma   90.00
#
_symmetry.space_group_name_H-M   'P 1'
#
loop_
_entity.id
_entity.type
_entity.pdbx_description
1 polymer ?
#
loop_
_entity_poly.entity_id
_entity_poly.type
_entity_poly.pdbx_seq_one_letter_code
_entity_poly.pdbx_strand_id
1 'polypeptide(L)'
;MRRPLHLLLPFLLIAGISFAQEPPPPGGGEPPGENQPLKKSTFSLSDFENSAYTPEQLIAMEKIDQGRRQNIGRMEQLLRDQPLYKNKADIYFRLAEAYWEQSKFEYLKTRAKFDKDSEAFEQKRLAIAPVEPKQDYATALGYYKRVIQEFPDYARLDEILYYLGRGALEQGKEMQDRNLLKEAVQYLQKLVQTYPQSPQLPKAYLALGEHFFETDSLYYAKTNYEKIITNYPTSPMFNYALYKLGWVYFNLREFRKTIETFQKVVENIGTGTGQVSFRDQALDDLVKTWAEMDDSWREALEYFERALEKGDPVWEKMEKLADLYIGFDKDKEATELFNYFLETRPANAKAPQWFARLLEVRRKMNDTAETEKEVRRAWAYFQPDGSWLSANKANTEAIAEANTLCENEMAAMSVGWHESAQKADDKKNAALASDLYVKASGDYVQFLQRFPESEKAYVINFNLGEILYGKVKDYAGAIKAYQEVIKRDKKGQFVEDAALGIIYASYEEMCKQGVRECVDGGKGGTGAIEKKKLSEDEWKASMSETIQKTDLHPLERAYVDAADSYVNLLLELRKDAAFIKKYPKRGEQIPEVMYLAADTYYKHGQFAEAVQRLQKIFEYDSRHKLATVAAVTIMEAYSKLARWDKVEEWARKLKATKNPFITDEQASTYIAIAINEDAVALMKAKRVEDAIGRLKQLVAEFGKSKDREMVAKATYNLAFLYERAKRTKEAVTTYESIVKNFKGQSVAPEAQFQIGVLYESQTRFAESADAFLQMEKFKDAKDTPDAMINASLIREATNDHAGAIAALEKFLKVYPKHERAPNAFFKIGNLLEKMADEKSLKKAVTHYDAFAAKYPGEAGLKVQGWSRAGDILRGMDEKEQVAKNAKNADGAPIKKVYGNRKKATDYFTKAVNEFANNGKNDPNAENRGFAQEYAAQAAYWIADYTFQDFDDAKIPATMNINALMEALKKKAELHQRAEASFDGVFNMGSAYWLGCAAFRNGLLYYKFVEELDSVPIPDMLIGTDGETQYRAALQTFADPINEKALVLLKGALQVAHEKGVYNQCAKDAGIYTHKKDPDSYPVAGDSPLNKQLTAEHTQDTLLSGNIVRFLKRGNTAVDMLRPVKKAEGAN
;
A
#
# COMPACT_ATOMS: atom_id res chain seq x y z
N MET A 1 -55.75 -24.02 -0.45
CA MET A 1 -55.65 -24.63 0.90
C MET A 1 -56.11 -23.61 1.94
N ARG A 2 -56.64 -24.10 3.06
CA ARG A 2 -57.65 -23.50 3.94
C ARG A 2 -57.25 -22.18 4.65
N ARG A 3 -58.19 -21.21 4.64
CA ARG A 3 -58.51 -20.21 5.69
C ARG A 3 -59.07 -20.94 6.96
N PRO A 4 -59.39 -20.30 8.11
CA PRO A 4 -58.92 -19.07 8.79
C PRO A 4 -58.83 -19.21 10.36
N LEU A 5 -58.51 -18.09 11.05
CA LEU A 5 -58.98 -17.54 12.36
C LEU A 5 -59.25 -18.40 13.63
N HIS A 6 -58.74 -17.86 14.77
CA HIS A 6 -59.23 -17.87 16.18
C HIS A 6 -59.16 -19.20 16.99
N LEU A 7 -58.86 -19.31 18.31
CA LEU A 7 -59.05 -18.50 19.53
C LEU A 7 -58.27 -19.13 20.74
N LEU A 8 -58.01 -18.32 21.81
CA LEU A 8 -57.97 -18.63 23.27
C LEU A 8 -56.69 -19.13 24.04
N LEU A 9 -56.24 -18.29 24.99
CA LEU A 9 -55.66 -18.59 26.34
C LEU A 9 -56.69 -19.36 27.22
N PRO A 10 -56.39 -20.06 28.38
CA PRO A 10 -55.60 -19.59 29.55
C PRO A 10 -54.95 -20.65 30.51
N PHE A 11 -54.41 -20.14 31.64
CA PHE A 11 -54.26 -20.72 33.01
C PHE A 11 -52.87 -21.09 33.58
N LEU A 12 -52.73 -20.69 34.86
CA LEU A 12 -51.58 -20.48 35.74
C LEU A 12 -51.44 -21.59 36.80
N LEU A 13 -50.22 -21.68 37.39
CA LEU A 13 -49.89 -21.98 38.82
C LEU A 13 -50.06 -23.49 39.23
N ILE A 14 -49.23 -24.19 40.02
CA ILE A 14 -48.38 -24.00 41.23
C ILE A 14 -47.43 -25.24 41.28
N ALA A 15 -46.16 -25.22 41.68
CA ALA A 15 -45.76 -25.48 43.08
C ALA A 15 -44.25 -25.30 43.32
N GLY A 16 -43.94 -24.40 44.27
CA GLY A 16 -42.70 -24.35 45.02
C GLY A 16 -42.84 -25.12 46.34
N ILE A 17 -41.73 -25.61 46.85
CA ILE A 17 -41.59 -26.32 48.12
C ILE A 17 -40.84 -25.40 49.09
N SER A 18 -41.40 -25.16 50.28
CA SER A 18 -40.64 -24.93 51.52
C SER A 18 -41.53 -25.20 52.72
N PHE A 19 -40.98 -25.96 53.67
CA PHE A 19 -41.64 -26.54 54.84
C PHE A 19 -41.63 -25.59 56.04
N ALA A 20 -42.81 -25.52 56.68
CA ALA A 20 -43.11 -25.58 58.11
C ALA A 20 -42.38 -24.67 59.14
N GLN A 21 -43.20 -23.88 59.84
CA GLN A 21 -43.04 -23.49 61.24
C GLN A 21 -44.30 -23.92 62.01
N GLU A 22 -44.17 -24.24 63.31
CA GLU A 22 -45.20 -24.00 64.35
C GLU A 22 -44.57 -24.16 65.78
N PRO A 23 -45.20 -23.71 66.90
CA PRO A 23 -44.92 -22.43 67.59
C PRO A 23 -44.56 -22.60 69.14
N PRO A 24 -44.49 -21.54 70.00
CA PRO A 24 -43.68 -21.46 71.25
C PRO A 24 -44.43 -21.75 72.58
N PRO A 25 -43.77 -21.64 73.76
CA PRO A 25 -44.34 -20.87 74.90
C PRO A 25 -43.24 -20.16 75.78
N PRO A 26 -43.52 -19.45 76.91
CA PRO A 26 -43.28 -18.00 77.02
C PRO A 26 -42.36 -17.54 78.18
N GLY A 27 -41.76 -16.34 78.04
CA GLY A 27 -41.50 -15.41 79.15
C GLY A 27 -40.13 -15.43 79.83
N GLY A 28 -39.31 -14.40 79.55
CA GLY A 28 -38.25 -13.91 80.43
C GLY A 28 -36.93 -13.57 79.73
N GLY A 29 -36.81 -12.38 79.16
CA GLY A 29 -35.56 -11.68 78.79
C GLY A 29 -34.50 -12.46 78.00
N GLU A 30 -34.35 -12.17 76.71
CA GLU A 30 -33.25 -12.71 75.91
C GLU A 30 -31.86 -12.33 76.48
N PRO A 31 -30.92 -13.29 76.64
CA PRO A 31 -29.50 -12.98 76.77
C PRO A 31 -28.95 -12.53 75.39
N PRO A 32 -28.06 -11.52 75.33
CA PRO A 32 -27.55 -11.06 74.05
C PRO A 32 -26.66 -12.12 73.39
N GLY A 33 -27.03 -12.53 72.18
CA GLY A 33 -26.14 -12.82 71.05
C GLY A 33 -25.16 -13.99 71.15
N GLU A 34 -25.42 -15.01 70.32
CA GLU A 34 -24.58 -16.17 70.02
C GLU A 34 -23.06 -15.90 69.88
N ASN A 35 -22.27 -16.74 70.58
CA ASN A 35 -20.91 -17.20 70.26
C ASN A 35 -19.92 -16.16 69.66
N GLN A 36 -19.71 -15.02 70.31
CA GLN A 36 -18.43 -14.32 70.16
C GLN A 36 -17.47 -14.74 71.28
N PRO A 37 -16.23 -15.13 70.95
CA PRO A 37 -15.26 -15.52 71.97
C PRO A 37 -15.00 -14.36 72.92
N LEU A 38 -14.95 -14.65 74.22
CA LEU A 38 -14.62 -13.70 75.28
C LEU A 38 -13.40 -12.86 74.89
N LYS A 39 -13.57 -11.53 74.76
CA LYS A 39 -12.45 -10.62 74.53
C LYS A 39 -11.73 -10.38 75.85
N LYS A 40 -10.46 -10.78 75.90
CA LYS A 40 -9.61 -10.68 77.09
C LYS A 40 -8.76 -9.41 77.04
N SER A 41 -8.51 -8.84 78.22
CA SER A 41 -7.47 -7.82 78.40
C SER A 41 -6.11 -8.39 78.04
N THR A 42 -5.22 -7.55 77.51
CA THR A 42 -3.81 -7.92 77.26
C THR A 42 -3.01 -8.07 78.55
N PHE A 43 -3.57 -7.66 79.69
CA PHE A 43 -2.96 -7.74 81.02
C PHE A 43 -3.73 -8.76 81.88
N SER A 44 -3.04 -9.76 82.42
CA SER A 44 -3.61 -10.86 83.22
C SER A 44 -3.45 -10.65 84.74
N LEU A 45 -4.11 -11.49 85.54
CA LEU A 45 -3.93 -11.48 87.01
C LEU A 45 -2.49 -11.82 87.40
N SER A 46 -1.87 -12.75 86.68
CA SER A 46 -0.47 -13.12 86.92
C SER A 46 0.45 -11.94 86.64
N ASP A 47 0.22 -11.18 85.56
CA ASP A 47 0.99 -9.96 85.27
C ASP A 47 0.82 -8.93 86.39
N PHE A 48 -0.39 -8.77 86.91
CA PHE A 48 -0.64 -7.91 88.07
C PHE A 48 0.11 -8.37 89.32
N GLU A 49 0.01 -9.65 89.69
CA GLU A 49 0.66 -10.22 90.86
C GLU A 49 2.20 -10.18 90.77
N ASN A 50 2.74 -10.19 89.54
CA ASN A 50 4.18 -10.20 89.27
C ASN A 50 4.76 -8.80 88.97
N SER A 51 3.94 -7.82 88.63
CA SER A 51 4.35 -6.44 88.34
C SER A 51 5.11 -5.74 89.48
N ALA A 52 4.95 -6.25 90.71
CA ALA A 52 5.62 -5.75 91.91
C ALA A 52 7.08 -6.26 92.08
N TYR A 53 7.63 -7.00 91.12
CA TYR A 53 8.98 -7.60 91.17
C TYR A 53 9.87 -7.06 90.04
N THR A 54 10.68 -6.05 90.34
CA THR A 54 11.71 -5.51 89.45
C THR A 54 12.91 -6.47 89.35
N PRO A 55 13.78 -6.31 88.32
CA PRO A 55 15.03 -7.06 88.23
C PRO A 55 15.89 -6.99 89.50
N GLU A 56 15.92 -5.85 90.19
CA GLU A 56 16.65 -5.67 91.46
C GLU A 56 16.03 -6.50 92.59
N GLN A 57 14.70 -6.59 92.64
CA GLN A 57 13.99 -7.40 93.63
C GLN A 57 14.19 -8.90 93.38
N LEU A 58 14.29 -9.34 92.12
CA LEU A 58 14.62 -10.73 91.77
C LEU A 58 16.02 -11.13 92.28
N ILE A 59 17.01 -10.23 92.14
CA ILE A 59 18.37 -10.45 92.69
C ILE A 59 18.33 -10.55 94.22
N ALA A 60 17.51 -9.73 94.90
CA ALA A 60 17.35 -9.81 96.34
C ALA A 60 16.69 -11.12 96.78
N MET A 61 15.68 -11.60 96.05
CA MET A 61 15.01 -12.87 96.30
C MET A 61 15.94 -14.07 96.13
N GLU A 62 16.87 -14.03 95.17
CA GLU A 62 17.84 -15.12 94.97
C GLU A 62 18.76 -15.32 96.19
N LYS A 63 19.16 -14.22 96.86
CA LYS A 63 19.93 -14.29 98.12
C LYS A 63 19.10 -14.88 99.26
N ILE A 64 17.81 -14.58 99.31
CA ILE A 64 16.88 -15.10 100.33
C ILE A 64 16.59 -16.59 100.11
N ASP A 65 16.49 -17.03 98.85
CA ASP A 65 16.12 -18.42 98.49
C ASP A 65 17.13 -19.45 99.02
N GLN A 66 18.43 -19.12 99.05
CA GLN A 66 19.44 -20.02 99.63
C GLN A 66 19.17 -20.32 101.11
N GLY A 67 18.80 -19.29 101.90
CA GLY A 67 18.41 -19.47 103.29
C GLY A 67 17.08 -20.20 103.44
N ARG A 68 16.13 -19.95 102.53
CA ARG A 68 14.83 -20.63 102.48
C ARG A 68 14.99 -22.14 102.28
N ARG A 69 15.80 -22.58 101.31
CA ARG A 69 16.08 -24.00 101.04
C ARG A 69 16.70 -24.71 102.25
N GLN A 70 17.62 -24.06 102.94
CA GLN A 70 18.21 -24.61 104.17
C GLN A 70 17.18 -24.74 105.30
N ASN A 71 16.31 -23.74 105.47
CA ASN A 71 15.25 -23.77 106.48
C ASN A 71 14.20 -24.84 106.17
N ILE A 72 13.82 -25.02 104.91
CA ILE A 72 12.94 -26.12 104.47
C ILE A 72 13.54 -27.46 104.89
N GLY A 73 14.81 -27.72 104.55
CA GLY A 73 15.49 -28.97 104.91
C GLY A 73 15.51 -29.25 106.42
N ARG A 74 15.72 -28.21 107.25
CA ARG A 74 15.68 -28.30 108.71
C ARG A 74 14.27 -28.62 109.24
N MET A 75 13.25 -27.95 108.71
CA MET A 75 11.86 -28.17 109.10
C MET A 75 11.38 -29.58 108.72
N GLU A 76 11.75 -30.07 107.54
CA GLU A 76 11.43 -31.45 107.14
C GLU A 76 12.17 -32.48 107.97
N GLN A 77 13.45 -32.24 108.29
CA GLN A 77 14.20 -33.10 109.19
C GLN A 77 13.55 -33.16 110.58
N LEU A 78 13.15 -32.01 111.14
CA LEU A 78 12.45 -31.95 112.43
C LEU A 78 11.19 -32.83 112.43
N LEU A 79 10.41 -32.81 111.35
CA LEU A 79 9.20 -33.63 111.23
C LEU A 79 9.49 -35.12 111.05
N ARG A 80 10.61 -35.49 110.41
CA ARG A 80 11.06 -36.89 110.30
C ARG A 80 11.57 -37.43 111.63
N ASP A 81 12.39 -36.65 112.33
CA ASP A 81 13.04 -37.04 113.58
C ASP A 81 12.05 -37.01 114.76
N GLN A 82 11.01 -36.15 114.70
CA GLN A 82 9.97 -36.01 115.73
C GLN A 82 8.55 -36.03 115.16
N PRO A 83 8.00 -37.21 114.79
CA PRO A 83 6.66 -37.32 114.19
C PRO A 83 5.49 -36.79 115.06
N LEU A 84 5.68 -36.71 116.39
CA LEU A 84 4.71 -36.23 117.39
C LEU A 84 5.02 -34.80 117.89
N TYR A 85 5.77 -34.00 117.13
CA TYR A 85 6.12 -32.63 117.52
C TYR A 85 4.88 -31.78 117.85
N LYS A 86 4.83 -31.16 119.04
CA LYS A 86 3.63 -30.46 119.56
C LYS A 86 3.11 -29.35 118.64
N ASN A 87 4.01 -28.67 117.93
CA ASN A 87 3.66 -27.54 117.04
C ASN A 87 3.72 -27.95 115.56
N LYS A 88 3.41 -29.22 115.25
CA LYS A 88 3.45 -29.77 113.89
C LYS A 88 2.61 -29.00 112.87
N ALA A 89 1.46 -28.46 113.27
CA ALA A 89 0.62 -27.61 112.42
C ALA A 89 1.34 -26.33 111.94
N ASP A 90 2.06 -25.65 112.83
CA ASP A 90 2.84 -24.45 112.51
C ASP A 90 4.02 -24.78 111.59
N ILE A 91 4.67 -25.93 111.80
CA ILE A 91 5.76 -26.39 110.92
C ILE A 91 5.25 -26.76 109.53
N TYR A 92 4.13 -27.47 109.41
CA TYR A 92 3.50 -27.73 108.11
C TYR A 92 3.07 -26.44 107.41
N PHE A 93 2.50 -25.49 108.14
CA PHE A 93 2.11 -24.20 107.58
C PHE A 93 3.32 -23.40 107.10
N ARG A 94 4.40 -23.31 107.89
CA ARG A 94 5.67 -22.65 107.48
C ARG A 94 6.35 -23.35 106.31
N LEU A 95 6.29 -24.68 106.25
CA LEU A 95 6.76 -25.45 105.09
C LEU A 95 5.93 -25.11 103.85
N ALA A 96 4.61 -25.02 103.98
CA ALA A 96 3.74 -24.63 102.88
C ALA A 96 4.05 -23.21 102.37
N GLU A 97 4.21 -22.22 103.27
CA GLU A 97 4.62 -20.86 102.92
C GLU A 97 6.01 -20.85 102.25
N ALA A 98 6.98 -21.56 102.82
CA ALA A 98 8.33 -21.60 102.28
C ALA A 98 8.38 -22.25 100.90
N TYR A 99 7.66 -23.36 100.69
CA TYR A 99 7.55 -23.98 99.37
C TYR A 99 6.80 -23.09 98.38
N TRP A 100 5.76 -22.38 98.82
CA TRP A 100 5.03 -21.42 97.97
C TRP A 100 5.95 -20.31 97.47
N GLU A 101 6.69 -19.67 98.37
CA GLU A 101 7.64 -18.59 98.06
C GLU A 101 8.82 -19.07 97.22
N GLN A 102 9.27 -20.31 97.43
CA GLN A 102 10.30 -20.94 96.60
C GLN A 102 9.78 -21.16 95.17
N SER A 103 8.61 -21.78 95.01
CA SER A 103 8.00 -21.99 93.69
C SER A 103 7.75 -20.69 92.95
N LYS A 104 7.29 -19.65 93.65
CA LYS A 104 7.09 -18.32 93.07
C LYS A 104 8.40 -17.70 92.58
N PHE A 105 9.47 -17.79 93.38
CA PHE A 105 10.80 -17.31 92.97
C PHE A 105 11.31 -18.03 91.72
N GLU A 106 11.21 -19.36 91.67
CA GLU A 106 11.65 -20.16 90.52
C GLU A 106 10.84 -19.81 89.25
N TYR A 107 9.53 -19.61 89.39
CA TYR A 107 8.69 -19.15 88.28
C TYR A 107 9.13 -17.77 87.76
N LEU A 108 9.31 -16.79 88.64
CA LEU A 108 9.72 -15.44 88.21
C LEU A 108 11.10 -15.45 87.52
N LYS A 109 12.04 -16.24 88.05
CA LYS A 109 13.38 -16.42 87.46
C LYS A 109 13.30 -17.04 86.06
N THR A 110 12.45 -18.04 85.87
CA THR A 110 12.27 -18.70 84.56
C THR A 110 11.48 -17.82 83.58
N ARG A 111 10.50 -17.05 84.04
CA ARG A 111 9.74 -16.08 83.25
C ARG A 111 10.60 -14.94 82.72
N ALA A 112 11.46 -14.35 83.56
CA ALA A 112 12.40 -13.31 83.11
C ALA A 112 13.35 -13.80 82.00
N LYS A 113 13.73 -15.09 82.04
CA LYS A 113 14.50 -15.72 80.96
C LYS A 113 13.65 -15.91 79.70
N PHE A 114 12.42 -16.42 79.85
CA PHE A 114 11.47 -16.61 78.74
C PHE A 114 11.19 -15.29 78.00
N ASP A 115 10.95 -14.19 78.71
CA ASP A 115 10.64 -12.90 78.08
C ASP A 115 11.81 -12.42 77.20
N LYS A 116 13.05 -12.54 77.70
CA LYS A 116 14.27 -12.22 76.93
C LYS A 116 14.45 -13.12 75.71
N ASP A 117 14.22 -14.42 75.87
CA ASP A 117 14.33 -15.38 74.77
C ASP A 117 13.20 -15.17 73.74
N SER A 118 12.01 -14.75 74.15
CA SER A 118 10.87 -14.45 73.26
C SER A 118 11.15 -13.21 72.41
N GLU A 119 11.69 -12.14 73.01
CA GLU A 119 12.12 -10.95 72.27
C GLU A 119 13.21 -11.29 71.23
N ALA A 120 14.16 -12.16 71.60
CA ALA A 120 15.18 -12.65 70.69
C ALA A 120 14.58 -13.50 69.56
N PHE A 121 13.55 -14.30 69.82
CA PHE A 121 12.85 -15.10 68.80
C PHE A 121 12.06 -14.21 67.82
N GLU A 122 11.30 -13.22 68.29
CA GLU A 122 10.64 -12.21 67.44
C GLU A 122 11.65 -11.41 66.61
N GLN A 123 12.79 -11.12 67.25
CA GLN A 123 14.04 -10.59 66.69
C GLN A 123 14.61 -11.41 65.50
N LYS A 124 14.11 -12.63 65.28
CA LYS A 124 14.73 -13.70 64.47
C LYS A 124 16.17 -14.02 64.88
N ARG A 125 16.55 -13.69 66.13
CA ARG A 125 17.84 -14.00 66.75
C ARG A 125 17.87 -15.40 67.38
N LEU A 126 16.72 -15.99 67.67
CA LEU A 126 16.55 -17.40 68.05
C LEU A 126 15.70 -18.16 67.01
N ALA A 127 16.03 -19.44 66.79
CA ALA A 127 15.35 -20.29 65.80
C ALA A 127 14.18 -21.12 66.38
N ILE A 128 14.15 -21.32 67.69
CA ILE A 128 13.16 -22.13 68.40
C ILE A 128 12.46 -21.22 69.40
N ALA A 129 11.13 -21.28 69.42
CA ALA A 129 10.33 -20.54 70.40
C ALA A 129 10.63 -21.05 71.82
N PRO A 130 10.89 -20.16 72.80
CA PRO A 130 11.10 -20.57 74.18
C PRO A 130 9.81 -21.17 74.76
N VAL A 131 9.96 -22.07 75.74
CA VAL A 131 8.82 -22.72 76.41
C VAL A 131 8.33 -21.83 77.55
N GLU A 132 7.03 -21.55 77.53
CA GLU A 132 6.33 -20.77 78.56
C GLU A 132 6.49 -21.42 79.96
N PRO A 133 7.09 -20.73 80.94
CA PRO A 133 7.25 -21.27 82.29
C PRO A 133 5.92 -21.33 83.04
N LYS A 134 5.79 -22.33 83.92
CA LYS A 134 4.54 -22.65 84.64
C LYS A 134 4.74 -22.54 86.14
N GLN A 135 3.74 -22.03 86.85
CA GLN A 135 3.74 -21.98 88.31
C GLN A 135 3.42 -23.37 88.88
N ASP A 136 4.28 -23.89 89.78
CA ASP A 136 4.06 -25.17 90.44
C ASP A 136 4.05 -25.04 91.96
N TYR A 137 2.84 -25.03 92.56
CA TYR A 137 2.65 -24.99 94.00
C TYR A 137 2.32 -26.36 94.63
N ALA A 138 2.56 -27.49 93.95
CA ALA A 138 1.98 -28.78 94.37
C ALA A 138 2.43 -29.20 95.76
N THR A 139 3.73 -29.02 96.06
CA THR A 139 4.29 -29.32 97.38
C THR A 139 3.70 -28.40 98.46
N ALA A 140 3.58 -27.10 98.18
CA ALA A 140 2.99 -26.15 99.12
C ALA A 140 1.53 -26.48 99.44
N LEU A 141 0.73 -26.75 98.39
CA LEU A 141 -0.66 -27.16 98.52
C LEU A 141 -0.79 -28.49 99.30
N GLY A 142 0.13 -29.44 99.10
CA GLY A 142 0.18 -30.69 99.85
C GLY A 142 0.31 -30.46 101.36
N TYR A 143 1.21 -29.57 101.78
CA TYR A 143 1.36 -29.21 103.20
C TYR A 143 0.15 -28.44 103.74
N TYR A 144 -0.42 -27.50 102.98
CA TYR A 144 -1.65 -26.81 103.35
C TYR A 144 -2.84 -27.78 103.54
N LYS A 145 -3.01 -28.76 102.65
CA LYS A 145 -4.06 -29.79 102.78
C LYS A 145 -3.86 -30.63 104.06
N ARG A 146 -2.62 -31.00 104.41
CA ARG A 146 -2.32 -31.71 105.66
C ARG A 146 -2.69 -30.90 106.90
N VAL A 147 -2.49 -29.58 106.90
CA VAL A 147 -2.89 -28.73 108.03
C VAL A 147 -4.41 -28.81 108.24
N ILE A 148 -5.22 -28.66 107.18
CA ILE A 148 -6.68 -28.73 107.30
C ILE A 148 -7.16 -30.13 107.72
N GLN A 149 -6.51 -31.19 107.25
CA GLN A 149 -6.90 -32.57 107.54
C GLN A 149 -6.51 -33.02 108.95
N GLU A 150 -5.30 -32.70 109.41
CA GLU A 150 -4.78 -33.11 110.71
C GLU A 150 -5.14 -32.10 111.83
N PHE A 151 -5.39 -30.83 111.50
CA PHE A 151 -5.56 -29.73 112.46
C PHE A 151 -6.72 -28.78 112.06
N PRO A 152 -8.00 -29.23 112.15
CA PRO A 152 -9.16 -28.49 111.67
C PRO A 152 -9.50 -27.21 112.47
N ASP A 153 -8.87 -26.98 113.63
CA ASP A 153 -9.05 -25.77 114.47
C ASP A 153 -7.86 -24.82 114.42
N TYR A 154 -6.97 -24.94 113.42
CA TYR A 154 -5.80 -24.08 113.29
C TYR A 154 -6.17 -22.60 113.11
N ALA A 155 -5.46 -21.70 113.79
CA ALA A 155 -5.86 -20.29 113.89
C ALA A 155 -5.84 -19.53 112.55
N ARG A 156 -5.00 -19.93 111.59
CA ARG A 156 -4.81 -19.24 110.29
C ARG A 156 -5.46 -20.00 109.12
N LEU A 157 -6.58 -20.68 109.36
CA LEU A 157 -7.28 -21.44 108.33
C LEU A 157 -7.80 -20.58 107.18
N ASP A 158 -8.12 -19.32 107.44
CA ASP A 158 -8.53 -18.37 106.42
C ASP A 158 -7.41 -18.12 105.38
N GLU A 159 -6.17 -17.95 105.83
CA GLU A 159 -4.99 -17.85 104.96
C GLU A 159 -4.76 -19.15 104.16
N ILE A 160 -4.90 -20.30 104.82
CA ILE A 160 -4.74 -21.60 104.17
C ILE A 160 -5.80 -21.79 103.08
N LEU A 161 -7.07 -21.44 103.35
CA LEU A 161 -8.15 -21.54 102.37
C LEU A 161 -7.89 -20.65 101.15
N TYR A 162 -7.31 -19.46 101.36
CA TYR A 162 -6.89 -18.60 100.24
C TYR A 162 -5.81 -19.27 99.39
N TYR A 163 -4.71 -19.73 99.99
CA TYR A 163 -3.61 -20.34 99.24
C TYR A 163 -4.02 -21.64 98.56
N LEU A 164 -4.84 -22.47 99.22
CA LEU A 164 -5.43 -23.67 98.62
C LEU A 164 -6.30 -23.31 97.42
N GLY A 165 -7.17 -22.31 97.56
CA GLY A 165 -8.01 -21.83 96.48
C GLY A 165 -7.23 -21.24 95.31
N ARG A 166 -6.34 -20.28 95.55
CA ARG A 166 -5.55 -19.62 94.49
C ARG A 166 -4.60 -20.58 93.78
N GLY A 167 -3.89 -21.42 94.53
CA GLY A 167 -2.93 -22.37 93.96
C GLY A 167 -3.60 -23.52 93.22
N ALA A 168 -4.72 -24.05 93.74
CA ALA A 168 -5.48 -25.06 93.02
C ALA A 168 -6.18 -24.49 91.77
N LEU A 169 -6.58 -23.21 91.76
CA LEU A 169 -7.06 -22.54 90.54
C LEU A 169 -5.95 -22.52 89.47
N GLU A 170 -4.73 -22.11 89.83
CA GLU A 170 -3.60 -22.05 88.89
C GLU A 170 -3.27 -23.43 88.32
N GLN A 171 -3.12 -24.42 89.21
CA GLN A 171 -2.82 -25.80 88.80
C GLN A 171 -3.96 -26.44 88.01
N GLY A 172 -5.21 -26.19 88.40
CA GLY A 172 -6.37 -26.70 87.69
C GLY A 172 -6.49 -26.11 86.27
N LYS A 173 -6.16 -24.82 86.09
CA LYS A 173 -6.09 -24.20 84.77
C LYS A 173 -5.00 -24.82 83.92
N GLU A 174 -3.80 -24.95 84.49
CA GLU A 174 -2.62 -25.50 83.81
C GLU A 174 -2.80 -26.97 83.41
N MET A 175 -3.32 -27.80 84.31
CA MET A 175 -3.58 -29.23 84.07
C MET A 175 -4.89 -29.48 83.30
N GLN A 176 -5.68 -28.44 83.02
CA GLN A 176 -7.04 -28.54 82.52
C GLN A 176 -7.95 -29.43 83.39
N ASP A 177 -7.69 -29.48 84.70
CA ASP A 177 -8.41 -30.32 85.66
C ASP A 177 -9.64 -29.57 86.21
N ARG A 178 -10.81 -29.89 85.66
CA ARG A 178 -12.10 -29.33 86.09
C ARG A 178 -12.45 -29.64 87.54
N ASN A 179 -12.01 -30.78 88.08
CA ASN A 179 -12.30 -31.15 89.47
C ASN A 179 -11.46 -30.31 90.42
N LEU A 180 -10.19 -30.10 90.10
CA LEU A 180 -9.30 -29.25 90.88
C LEU A 180 -9.76 -27.79 90.85
N LEU A 181 -10.23 -27.28 89.71
CA LEU A 181 -10.86 -25.96 89.60
C LEU A 181 -12.09 -25.83 90.50
N LYS A 182 -12.95 -26.85 90.53
CA LYS A 182 -14.14 -26.86 91.40
C LYS A 182 -13.76 -26.88 92.88
N GLU A 183 -12.77 -27.71 93.26
CA GLU A 183 -12.23 -27.75 94.63
C GLU A 183 -11.67 -26.38 95.04
N ALA A 184 -10.94 -25.73 94.13
CA ALA A 184 -10.34 -24.43 94.34
C ALA A 184 -11.40 -23.33 94.61
N VAL A 185 -12.46 -23.28 93.80
CA VAL A 185 -13.59 -22.37 94.00
C VAL A 185 -14.28 -22.64 95.35
N GLN A 186 -14.44 -23.90 95.74
CA GLN A 186 -15.03 -24.25 97.04
C GLN A 186 -14.20 -23.74 98.22
N TYR A 187 -12.86 -23.80 98.16
CA TYR A 187 -12.01 -23.23 99.20
C TYR A 187 -12.17 -21.71 99.32
N LEU A 188 -12.18 -21.00 98.19
CA LEU A 188 -12.38 -19.54 98.17
C LEU A 188 -13.78 -19.14 98.61
N GLN A 189 -14.82 -19.89 98.23
CA GLN A 189 -16.19 -19.68 98.67
C GLN A 189 -16.34 -19.90 100.18
N LYS A 190 -15.71 -20.96 100.71
CA LYS A 190 -15.67 -21.22 102.16
C LYS A 190 -14.98 -20.09 102.91
N LEU A 191 -13.88 -19.56 102.38
CA LEU A 191 -13.20 -18.40 102.95
C LEU A 191 -14.12 -17.18 103.05
N VAL A 192 -14.79 -16.79 101.96
CA VAL A 192 -15.66 -15.60 101.96
C VAL A 192 -16.95 -15.78 102.80
N GLN A 193 -17.41 -17.01 103.00
CA GLN A 193 -18.61 -17.31 103.79
C GLN A 193 -18.32 -17.46 105.28
N THR A 194 -17.21 -18.10 105.64
CA THR A 194 -16.91 -18.49 107.03
C THR A 194 -16.02 -17.47 107.76
N TYR A 195 -15.22 -16.67 107.04
CA TYR A 195 -14.28 -15.72 107.64
C TYR A 195 -14.48 -14.28 107.10
N PRO A 196 -15.62 -13.64 107.42
CA PRO A 196 -16.00 -12.33 106.86
C PRO A 196 -15.12 -11.15 107.32
N GLN A 197 -14.19 -11.38 108.25
CA GLN A 197 -13.20 -10.38 108.70
C GLN A 197 -11.78 -10.72 108.24
N SER A 198 -11.60 -11.74 107.38
CA SER A 198 -10.27 -12.15 106.93
C SER A 198 -9.61 -11.06 106.08
N PRO A 199 -8.33 -10.72 106.33
CA PRO A 199 -7.56 -9.84 105.45
C PRO A 199 -7.40 -10.38 104.02
N GLN A 200 -7.67 -11.67 103.77
CA GLN A 200 -7.53 -12.30 102.45
C GLN A 200 -8.75 -12.11 101.55
N LEU A 201 -9.86 -11.56 102.04
CA LEU A 201 -11.11 -11.43 101.28
C LEU A 201 -10.96 -10.68 99.94
N PRO A 202 -10.23 -9.55 99.84
CA PRO A 202 -10.03 -8.89 98.55
C PRO A 202 -9.34 -9.79 97.52
N LYS A 203 -8.34 -10.57 97.94
CA LYS A 203 -7.63 -11.50 97.07
C LYS A 203 -8.49 -12.70 96.68
N ALA A 204 -9.34 -13.17 97.61
CA ALA A 204 -10.27 -14.26 97.36
C ALA A 204 -11.37 -13.86 96.36
N TYR A 205 -11.97 -12.68 96.54
CA TYR A 205 -12.90 -12.12 95.56
C TYR A 205 -12.23 -11.91 94.21
N LEU A 206 -10.96 -11.47 94.18
CA LEU A 206 -10.26 -11.26 92.91
C LEU A 206 -10.02 -12.59 92.18
N ALA A 207 -9.53 -13.61 92.88
CA ALA A 207 -9.31 -14.93 92.31
C ALA A 207 -10.62 -15.58 91.81
N LEU A 208 -11.73 -15.41 92.54
CA LEU A 208 -13.06 -15.82 92.08
C LEU A 208 -13.52 -15.03 90.85
N GLY A 209 -13.34 -13.71 90.87
CA GLY A 209 -13.69 -12.82 89.77
C GLY A 209 -12.97 -13.19 88.46
N GLU A 210 -11.67 -13.45 88.54
CA GLU A 210 -10.85 -13.87 87.39
C GLU A 210 -11.24 -15.25 86.87
N HIS A 211 -11.46 -16.20 87.77
CA HIS A 211 -11.96 -17.52 87.37
C HIS A 211 -13.28 -17.39 86.61
N PHE A 212 -14.25 -16.67 87.18
CA PHE A 212 -15.56 -16.49 86.53
C PHE A 212 -15.46 -15.69 85.23
N PHE A 213 -14.55 -14.71 85.13
CA PHE A 213 -14.32 -13.98 83.89
C PHE A 213 -13.79 -14.91 82.80
N GLU A 214 -12.76 -15.71 83.11
CA GLU A 214 -12.16 -16.65 82.16
C GLU A 214 -13.09 -17.79 81.75
N THR A 215 -14.04 -18.19 82.62
CA THR A 215 -15.07 -19.19 82.32
C THR A 215 -16.37 -18.57 81.78
N ASP A 216 -16.31 -17.34 81.25
CA ASP A 216 -17.43 -16.62 80.62
C ASP A 216 -18.67 -16.45 81.53
N SER A 217 -18.46 -16.50 82.84
CA SER A 217 -19.47 -16.31 83.87
C SER A 217 -19.51 -14.85 84.30
N LEU A 218 -19.75 -13.95 83.33
CA LEU A 218 -19.56 -12.50 83.44
C LEU A 218 -20.33 -11.85 84.59
N TYR A 219 -21.54 -12.32 84.90
CA TYR A 219 -22.32 -11.81 86.05
C TYR A 219 -21.66 -12.13 87.41
N TYR A 220 -21.11 -13.34 87.55
CA TYR A 220 -20.39 -13.73 88.76
C TYR A 220 -19.04 -13.00 88.84
N ALA A 221 -18.36 -12.83 87.72
CA ALA A 221 -17.14 -12.03 87.64
C ALA A 221 -17.40 -10.58 88.11
N LYS A 222 -18.42 -9.94 87.52
CA LYS A 222 -18.92 -8.60 87.90
C LYS A 222 -19.14 -8.48 89.40
N THR A 223 -19.94 -9.39 89.96
CA THR A 223 -20.30 -9.36 91.38
C THR A 223 -19.06 -9.41 92.27
N ASN A 224 -18.07 -10.24 91.93
CA ASN A 224 -16.85 -10.36 92.71
C ASN A 224 -15.95 -9.11 92.61
N TYR A 225 -15.77 -8.51 91.42
CA TYR A 225 -15.03 -7.25 91.28
C TYR A 225 -15.72 -6.08 91.98
N GLU A 226 -17.05 -5.98 91.90
CA GLU A 226 -17.83 -4.94 92.59
C GLU A 226 -17.69 -5.02 94.12
N LYS A 227 -17.56 -6.24 94.68
CA LYS A 227 -17.27 -6.42 96.12
C LYS A 227 -15.92 -5.82 96.51
N ILE A 228 -14.90 -5.95 95.67
CA ILE A 228 -13.58 -5.33 95.93
C ILE A 228 -13.71 -3.80 95.90
N ILE A 229 -14.33 -3.27 94.86
CA ILE A 229 -14.47 -1.83 94.62
C ILE A 229 -15.30 -1.15 95.73
N THR A 230 -16.38 -1.80 96.16
CA THR A 230 -17.32 -1.22 97.14
C THR A 230 -16.82 -1.36 98.58
N ASN A 231 -16.32 -2.55 98.95
CA ASN A 231 -16.04 -2.87 100.36
C ASN A 231 -14.56 -2.70 100.72
N TYR A 232 -13.66 -2.67 99.73
CA TYR A 232 -12.21 -2.63 99.97
C TYR A 232 -11.51 -1.57 99.10
N PRO A 233 -11.92 -0.28 99.18
CA PRO A 233 -11.40 0.79 98.32
C PRO A 233 -9.90 1.10 98.52
N THR A 234 -9.34 0.75 99.67
CA THR A 234 -7.90 0.91 99.98
C THR A 234 -7.08 -0.34 99.65
N SER A 235 -7.71 -1.42 99.17
CA SER A 235 -7.01 -2.65 98.83
C SER A 235 -6.09 -2.44 97.63
N PRO A 236 -4.87 -3.02 97.61
CA PRO A 236 -4.04 -3.02 96.42
C PRO A 236 -4.73 -3.64 95.19
N MET A 237 -5.74 -4.49 95.40
CA MET A 237 -6.51 -5.14 94.33
C MET A 237 -7.52 -4.20 93.64
N PHE A 238 -7.79 -3.02 94.19
CA PHE A 238 -8.85 -2.12 93.73
C PHE A 238 -8.68 -1.70 92.27
N ASN A 239 -7.48 -1.21 91.90
CA ASN A 239 -7.21 -0.69 90.55
C ASN A 239 -7.36 -1.78 89.49
N TYR A 240 -6.86 -2.99 89.77
CA TYR A 240 -6.98 -4.13 88.87
C TYR A 240 -8.43 -4.61 88.76
N ALA A 241 -9.18 -4.69 89.87
CA ALA A 241 -10.59 -5.04 89.86
C ALA A 241 -11.44 -4.02 89.07
N LEU A 242 -11.15 -2.73 89.18
CA LEU A 242 -11.84 -1.67 88.44
C LEU A 242 -11.56 -1.77 86.93
N TYR A 243 -10.30 -2.00 86.54
CA TYR A 243 -9.93 -2.23 85.14
C TYR A 243 -10.62 -3.47 84.55
N LYS A 244 -10.63 -4.59 85.28
CA LYS A 244 -11.27 -5.84 84.82
C LYS A 244 -12.79 -5.74 84.81
N LEU A 245 -13.40 -4.95 85.69
CA LEU A 245 -14.83 -4.62 85.62
C LEU A 245 -15.18 -3.89 84.31
N GLY A 246 -14.29 -3.01 83.81
CA GLY A 246 -14.44 -2.40 82.48
C GLY A 246 -14.53 -3.45 81.37
N TRP A 247 -13.63 -4.43 81.38
CA TRP A 247 -13.68 -5.56 80.44
C TRP A 247 -14.90 -6.46 80.61
N VAL A 248 -15.43 -6.63 81.83
CA VAL A 248 -16.69 -7.33 82.05
C VAL A 248 -17.84 -6.58 81.37
N TYR A 249 -17.93 -5.26 81.56
CA TYR A 249 -18.93 -4.45 80.86
C TYR A 249 -18.77 -4.47 79.34
N PHE A 250 -17.53 -4.49 78.85
CA PHE A 250 -17.23 -4.58 77.41
C PHE A 250 -17.81 -5.87 76.84
N ASN A 251 -17.53 -7.03 77.49
CA ASN A 251 -18.01 -8.33 77.02
C ASN A 251 -19.54 -8.50 77.18
N LEU A 252 -20.15 -7.79 78.14
CA LEU A 252 -21.60 -7.68 78.26
C LEU A 252 -22.24 -6.74 77.22
N ARG A 253 -21.45 -6.11 76.34
CA ARG A 253 -21.85 -5.05 75.39
C ARG A 253 -22.48 -3.83 76.04
N GLU A 254 -22.22 -3.60 77.32
CA GLU A 254 -22.62 -2.39 78.03
C GLU A 254 -21.57 -1.28 77.78
N PHE A 255 -21.42 -0.85 76.51
CA PHE A 255 -20.32 0.02 76.08
C PHE A 255 -20.29 1.39 76.78
N ARG A 256 -21.45 1.98 77.10
CA ARG A 256 -21.51 3.23 77.88
C ARG A 256 -20.91 3.06 79.28
N LYS A 257 -21.29 1.99 79.98
CA LYS A 257 -20.69 1.66 81.30
C LYS A 257 -19.23 1.27 81.18
N THR A 258 -18.84 0.65 80.07
CA THR A 258 -17.44 0.34 79.77
C THR A 258 -16.62 1.63 79.69
N ILE A 259 -17.10 2.62 78.91
CA ILE A 259 -16.48 3.95 78.81
C ILE A 259 -16.39 4.59 80.20
N GLU A 260 -17.51 4.71 80.93
CA GLU A 260 -17.50 5.29 82.28
C GLU A 260 -16.53 4.58 83.23
N THR A 261 -16.43 3.25 83.15
CA THR A 261 -15.56 2.45 84.01
C THR A 261 -14.10 2.64 83.64
N PHE A 262 -13.73 2.59 82.36
CA PHE A 262 -12.35 2.88 81.93
C PHE A 262 -11.96 4.35 82.14
N GLN A 263 -12.88 5.31 81.99
CA GLN A 263 -12.64 6.70 82.36
C GLN A 263 -12.30 6.82 83.86
N LYS A 264 -13.01 6.11 84.74
CA LYS A 264 -12.65 6.03 86.18
C LYS A 264 -11.28 5.40 86.40
N VAL A 265 -10.86 4.41 85.61
CA VAL A 265 -9.51 3.85 85.67
C VAL A 265 -8.46 4.90 85.29
N VAL A 266 -8.74 5.70 84.26
CA VAL A 266 -7.89 6.79 83.78
C VAL A 266 -7.85 7.96 84.78
N GLU A 267 -8.94 8.24 85.50
CA GLU A 267 -9.06 9.36 86.46
C GLU A 267 -8.56 9.01 87.88
N ASN A 268 -8.63 7.75 88.32
CA ASN A 268 -8.20 7.29 89.65
C ASN A 268 -6.66 7.18 89.80
N ILE A 269 -5.91 8.02 89.09
CA ILE A 269 -4.45 8.07 89.21
C ILE A 269 -4.09 8.69 90.55
N GLY A 270 -3.61 7.86 91.47
CA GLY A 270 -2.79 8.31 92.59
C GLY A 270 -3.39 8.27 94.00
N THR A 271 -4.57 7.70 94.22
CA THR A 271 -5.16 7.62 95.60
C THR A 271 -5.14 6.22 96.23
N GLY A 272 -4.73 5.18 95.52
CA GLY A 272 -4.58 3.81 96.03
C GLY A 272 -3.12 3.39 96.10
N THR A 273 -2.71 2.72 97.18
CA THR A 273 -1.34 2.25 97.46
C THR A 273 -0.83 1.13 96.52
N GLY A 274 -1.40 0.97 95.33
CA GLY A 274 -1.02 -0.04 94.34
C GLY A 274 -0.08 0.53 93.27
N GLN A 275 1.11 -0.04 93.13
CA GLN A 275 2.20 0.44 92.26
C GLN A 275 1.94 0.37 90.74
N VAL A 276 0.81 -0.17 90.26
CA VAL A 276 0.50 -0.30 88.82
C VAL A 276 -0.64 0.62 88.40
N SER A 277 -0.35 1.51 87.45
CA SER A 277 -1.34 2.31 86.73
C SER A 277 -1.85 1.53 85.52
N PHE A 278 -3.18 1.43 85.37
CA PHE A 278 -3.84 0.86 84.17
C PHE A 278 -4.26 1.95 83.18
N ARG A 279 -3.75 3.18 83.35
CA ARG A 279 -4.19 4.35 82.58
C ARG A 279 -4.01 4.15 81.08
N ASP A 280 -2.82 3.76 80.63
CA ASP A 280 -2.52 3.67 79.20
C ASP A 280 -3.28 2.54 78.52
N GLN A 281 -3.43 1.41 79.21
CA GLN A 281 -4.25 0.28 78.78
C GLN A 281 -5.72 0.69 78.67
N ALA A 282 -6.24 1.39 79.68
CA ALA A 282 -7.61 1.90 79.64
C ALA A 282 -7.83 2.92 78.52
N LEU A 283 -6.84 3.79 78.22
CA LEU A 283 -6.90 4.71 77.08
C LEU A 283 -6.94 3.98 75.73
N ASP A 284 -6.15 2.93 75.54
CA ASP A 284 -6.21 2.09 74.32
C ASP A 284 -7.52 1.27 74.24
N ASP A 285 -8.02 0.78 75.36
CA ASP A 285 -9.28 0.02 75.42
C ASP A 285 -10.50 0.93 75.22
N LEU A 286 -10.41 2.20 75.60
CA LEU A 286 -11.40 3.23 75.25
C LEU A 286 -11.48 3.45 73.73
N VAL A 287 -10.35 3.50 73.02
CA VAL A 287 -10.33 3.57 71.54
C VAL A 287 -11.11 2.39 70.95
N LYS A 288 -10.85 1.17 71.42
CA LYS A 288 -11.58 -0.04 70.96
C LYS A 288 -13.08 0.04 71.29
N THR A 289 -13.42 0.58 72.45
CA THR A 289 -14.81 0.70 72.90
C THR A 289 -15.58 1.70 72.07
N TRP A 290 -14.99 2.87 71.78
CA TRP A 290 -15.62 3.83 70.88
C TRP A 290 -15.73 3.29 69.45
N ALA A 291 -14.77 2.50 68.97
CA ALA A 291 -14.84 1.87 67.65
C ALA A 291 -16.09 0.97 67.48
N GLU A 292 -16.56 0.31 68.54
CA GLU A 292 -17.77 -0.53 68.53
C GLU A 292 -19.05 0.31 68.40
N MET A 293 -19.01 1.60 68.72
CA MET A 293 -20.16 2.51 68.69
C MET A 293 -20.20 3.38 67.43
N ASP A 294 -21.39 3.78 67.00
CA ASP A 294 -21.59 4.62 65.82
C ASP A 294 -21.46 6.11 66.17
N ASP A 295 -20.97 6.92 65.23
CA ASP A 295 -20.77 8.39 65.36
C ASP A 295 -20.03 8.83 66.64
N SER A 296 -19.18 7.95 67.20
CA SER A 296 -18.58 8.11 68.53
C SER A 296 -17.23 8.84 68.52
N TRP A 297 -16.62 9.05 67.35
CA TRP A 297 -15.26 9.60 67.25
C TRP A 297 -15.13 11.03 67.75
N ARG A 298 -16.20 11.84 67.67
CA ARG A 298 -16.20 13.21 68.20
C ARG A 298 -16.18 13.21 69.74
N GLU A 299 -16.90 12.29 70.35
CA GLU A 299 -16.90 12.08 71.79
C GLU A 299 -15.53 11.57 72.26
N ALA A 300 -14.93 10.62 71.51
CA ALA A 300 -13.58 10.14 71.77
C ALA A 300 -12.55 11.27 71.69
N LEU A 301 -12.64 12.12 70.66
CA LEU A 301 -11.77 13.27 70.46
C LEU A 301 -11.86 14.25 71.64
N GLU A 302 -13.07 14.68 72.00
CA GLU A 302 -13.30 15.60 73.13
C GLU A 302 -12.74 15.01 74.44
N TYR A 303 -12.94 13.72 74.67
CA TYR A 303 -12.39 13.04 75.84
C TYR A 303 -10.86 13.05 75.83
N PHE A 304 -10.22 12.63 74.74
CA PHE A 304 -8.75 12.55 74.69
C PHE A 304 -8.09 13.92 74.77
N GLU A 305 -8.68 14.96 74.20
CA GLU A 305 -8.21 16.35 74.33
C GLU A 305 -8.21 16.82 75.80
N ARG A 306 -9.17 16.35 76.59
CA ARG A 306 -9.25 16.65 78.02
C ARG A 306 -8.38 15.74 78.87
N ALA A 307 -8.32 14.45 78.54
CA ALA A 307 -7.77 13.41 79.40
C ALA A 307 -6.26 13.27 79.25
N LEU A 308 -5.68 13.54 78.08
CA LEU A 308 -4.24 13.42 77.83
C LEU A 308 -3.48 14.68 78.26
N GLU A 309 -2.20 14.53 78.59
CA GLU A 309 -1.39 15.67 79.03
C GLU A 309 -1.05 16.60 77.86
N LYS A 310 -0.75 17.87 78.18
CA LYS A 310 -0.41 18.86 77.17
C LYS A 310 0.92 18.50 76.49
N GLY A 311 0.82 17.93 75.29
CA GLY A 311 1.96 17.42 74.52
C GLY A 311 1.75 16.00 74.00
N ASP A 312 0.81 15.25 74.59
CA ASP A 312 0.45 13.92 74.13
C ASP A 312 -0.30 13.98 72.79
N PRO A 313 0.04 13.12 71.83
CA PRO A 313 -0.55 13.15 70.50
C PRO A 313 -1.94 12.52 70.51
N VAL A 314 -2.98 13.28 70.87
CA VAL A 314 -4.41 12.88 70.77
C VAL A 314 -4.72 12.21 69.42
N TRP A 315 -4.13 12.75 68.34
CA TRP A 315 -4.32 12.28 66.98
C TRP A 315 -3.81 10.84 66.75
N GLU A 316 -2.83 10.34 67.50
CA GLU A 316 -2.39 8.92 67.36
C GLU A 316 -3.48 7.95 67.86
N LYS A 317 -4.19 8.33 68.94
CA LYS A 317 -5.33 7.54 69.43
C LYS A 317 -6.49 7.61 68.44
N MET A 318 -6.73 8.78 67.86
CA MET A 318 -7.74 8.96 66.83
C MET A 318 -7.40 8.23 65.52
N GLU A 319 -6.12 8.16 65.13
CA GLU A 319 -5.68 7.40 63.95
C GLU A 319 -5.94 5.90 64.14
N LYS A 320 -5.63 5.34 65.32
CA LYS A 320 -6.00 3.96 65.69
C LYS A 320 -7.51 3.74 65.62
N LEU A 321 -8.32 4.73 66.04
CA LEU A 321 -9.77 4.66 65.92
C LEU A 321 -10.22 4.61 64.46
N ALA A 322 -9.63 5.44 63.60
CA ALA A 322 -9.91 5.45 62.15
C ALA A 322 -9.58 4.09 61.51
N ASP A 323 -8.43 3.50 61.84
CA ASP A 323 -8.04 2.17 61.35
C ASP A 323 -8.99 1.06 61.84
N LEU A 324 -9.46 1.13 63.10
CA LEU A 324 -10.45 0.20 63.62
C LEU A 324 -11.80 0.34 62.91
N TYR A 325 -12.22 1.56 62.58
CA TYR A 325 -13.42 1.77 61.79
C TYR A 325 -13.34 1.11 60.41
N ILE A 326 -12.19 1.19 59.74
CA ILE A 326 -11.97 0.45 58.47
C ILE A 326 -12.19 -1.05 58.68
N GLY A 327 -11.61 -1.60 59.75
CA GLY A 327 -11.71 -3.03 60.09
C GLY A 327 -13.12 -3.48 60.49
N PHE A 328 -13.96 -2.57 60.97
CA PHE A 328 -15.37 -2.82 61.34
C PHE A 328 -16.37 -2.43 60.25
N ASP A 329 -15.90 -2.15 59.03
CA ASP A 329 -16.72 -1.70 57.90
C ASP A 329 -17.49 -0.38 58.17
N LYS A 330 -17.00 0.44 59.11
CA LYS A 330 -17.51 1.80 59.40
C LYS A 330 -16.82 2.85 58.53
N ASP A 331 -16.94 2.64 57.22
CA ASP A 331 -16.18 3.37 56.19
C ASP A 331 -16.49 4.88 56.17
N LYS A 332 -17.72 5.27 56.54
CA LYS A 332 -18.14 6.68 56.63
C LYS A 332 -17.38 7.41 57.73
N GLU A 333 -17.33 6.84 58.92
CA GLU A 333 -16.65 7.41 60.10
C GLU A 333 -15.13 7.46 59.89
N ALA A 334 -14.55 6.42 59.31
CA ALA A 334 -13.14 6.42 58.91
C ALA A 334 -12.83 7.57 57.94
N THR A 335 -13.66 7.74 56.92
CA THR A 335 -13.51 8.81 55.92
C THR A 335 -13.65 10.21 56.53
N GLU A 336 -14.63 10.42 57.41
CA GLU A 336 -14.80 11.69 58.13
C GLU A 336 -13.57 12.02 58.98
N LEU A 337 -13.02 11.02 59.68
CA LEU A 337 -11.89 11.19 60.57
C LEU A 337 -10.57 11.46 59.82
N PHE A 338 -10.30 10.78 58.71
CA PHE A 338 -9.13 11.11 57.87
C PHE A 338 -9.25 12.50 57.23
N ASN A 339 -10.44 12.91 56.80
CA ASN A 339 -10.66 14.28 56.32
C ASN A 339 -10.40 15.31 57.42
N TYR A 340 -10.88 15.06 58.64
CA TYR A 340 -10.59 15.90 59.79
C TYR A 340 -9.08 16.03 60.05
N PHE A 341 -8.29 14.95 59.95
CA PHE A 341 -6.83 15.04 60.07
C PHE A 341 -6.19 15.90 58.99
N LEU A 342 -6.60 15.72 57.73
CA LEU A 342 -6.08 16.49 56.60
C LEU A 342 -6.42 17.99 56.69
N GLU A 343 -7.59 18.32 57.25
CA GLU A 343 -8.05 19.71 57.40
C GLU A 343 -7.43 20.42 58.60
N THR A 344 -7.35 19.75 59.75
CA THR A 344 -6.85 20.36 60.99
C THR A 344 -5.32 20.29 61.11
N ARG A 345 -4.68 19.40 60.35
CA ARG A 345 -3.22 19.20 60.38
C ARG A 345 -2.60 19.23 58.97
N PRO A 346 -2.79 20.33 58.22
CA PRO A 346 -2.45 20.39 56.80
C PRO A 346 -0.94 20.33 56.49
N ALA A 347 -0.08 20.39 57.51
CA ALA A 347 1.38 20.31 57.36
C ALA A 347 1.98 19.01 57.92
N ASN A 348 1.16 18.09 58.44
CA ASN A 348 1.66 16.90 59.12
C ASN A 348 2.35 15.94 58.13
N ALA A 349 3.52 15.42 58.51
CA ALA A 349 4.30 14.48 57.72
C ALA A 349 3.52 13.20 57.37
N LYS A 350 2.51 12.81 58.16
CA LYS A 350 1.64 11.64 57.92
C LYS A 350 0.52 11.84 56.89
N ALA A 351 0.39 13.03 56.30
CA ALA A 351 -0.65 13.29 55.31
C ALA A 351 -0.67 12.27 54.14
N PRO A 352 0.47 11.80 53.60
CA PRO A 352 0.47 10.78 52.55
C PRO A 352 -0.20 9.48 52.98
N GLN A 353 0.06 9.00 54.21
CA GLN A 353 -0.57 7.80 54.76
C GLN A 353 -2.07 7.99 54.94
N TRP A 354 -2.50 9.16 55.43
CA TRP A 354 -3.94 9.45 55.59
C TRP A 354 -4.66 9.51 54.24
N PHE A 355 -4.05 10.13 53.22
CA PHE A 355 -4.60 10.08 51.86
C PHE A 355 -4.65 8.64 51.32
N ALA A 356 -3.60 7.84 51.54
CA ALA A 356 -3.58 6.44 51.10
C ALA A 356 -4.72 5.63 51.74
N ARG A 357 -4.94 5.77 53.05
CA ARG A 357 -6.06 5.14 53.77
C ARG A 357 -7.42 5.65 53.30
N LEU A 358 -7.57 6.96 53.11
CA LEU A 358 -8.79 7.55 52.57
C LEU A 358 -9.13 6.97 51.19
N LEU A 359 -8.15 6.85 50.30
CA LEU A 359 -8.32 6.26 48.97
C LEU A 359 -8.65 4.76 49.03
N GLU A 360 -8.05 4.01 49.95
CA GLU A 360 -8.37 2.60 50.22
C GLU A 360 -9.86 2.44 50.61
N VAL A 361 -10.34 3.26 51.54
CA VAL A 361 -11.74 3.25 51.99
C VAL A 361 -12.68 3.66 50.86
N ARG A 362 -12.39 4.72 50.10
CA ARG A 362 -13.22 5.16 48.97
C ARG A 362 -13.37 4.09 47.89
N ARG A 363 -12.29 3.34 47.60
CA ARG A 363 -12.33 2.20 46.68
C ARG A 363 -13.17 1.06 47.20
N LYS A 364 -13.07 0.74 48.50
CA LYS A 364 -13.89 -0.29 49.15
C LYS A 364 -15.38 0.04 49.05
N MET A 365 -15.74 1.32 49.16
CA MET A 365 -17.11 1.82 48.97
C MET A 365 -17.60 1.79 47.51
N ASN A 366 -16.73 1.49 46.54
CA ASN A 366 -17.02 1.49 45.10
C ASN A 366 -17.51 2.86 44.55
N ASP A 367 -17.17 3.96 45.22
CA ASP A 367 -17.51 5.32 44.79
C ASP A 367 -16.39 5.91 43.92
N THR A 368 -16.48 5.64 42.63
CA THR A 368 -15.46 6.07 41.65
C THR A 368 -15.33 7.59 41.52
N ALA A 369 -16.43 8.34 41.66
CA ALA A 369 -16.41 9.79 41.50
C ALA A 369 -15.73 10.48 42.70
N GLU A 370 -16.06 10.07 43.92
CA GLU A 370 -15.35 10.59 45.10
C GLU A 370 -13.91 10.08 45.17
N THR A 371 -13.62 8.85 44.72
CA THR A 371 -12.24 8.37 44.60
C THR A 371 -11.41 9.26 43.67
N GLU A 372 -11.93 9.60 42.48
CA GLU A 372 -11.26 10.52 41.55
C GLU A 372 -10.98 11.88 42.22
N LYS A 373 -11.98 12.43 42.89
CA LYS A 373 -11.87 13.72 43.58
C LYS A 373 -10.77 13.71 44.65
N GLU A 374 -10.67 12.64 45.44
CA GLU A 374 -9.61 12.51 46.44
C GLU A 374 -8.22 12.28 45.81
N VAL A 375 -8.12 11.56 44.69
CA VAL A 375 -6.84 11.44 43.94
C VAL A 375 -6.37 12.82 43.44
N ARG A 376 -7.29 13.60 42.85
CA ARG A 376 -6.98 14.97 42.38
C ARG A 376 -6.64 15.90 43.55
N ARG A 377 -7.32 15.75 44.69
CA ARG A 377 -7.00 16.48 45.92
C ARG A 377 -5.60 16.13 46.43
N ALA A 378 -5.25 14.85 46.53
CA ALA A 378 -3.92 14.41 46.97
C ALA A 378 -2.82 14.97 46.07
N TRP A 379 -3.04 14.96 44.74
CA TRP A 379 -2.11 15.56 43.80
C TRP A 379 -1.93 17.06 44.07
N ALA A 380 -3.03 17.83 44.11
CA ALA A 380 -2.97 19.27 44.39
C ALA A 380 -2.30 19.57 45.75
N TYR A 381 -2.55 18.71 46.74
CA TYR A 381 -2.01 18.84 48.08
C TYR A 381 -0.48 18.64 48.13
N PHE A 382 0.03 17.67 47.37
CA PHE A 382 1.46 17.35 47.32
C PHE A 382 2.18 17.96 46.11
N GLN A 383 1.76 19.12 45.61
CA GLN A 383 2.46 19.78 44.50
C GLN A 383 3.92 20.12 44.87
N PRO A 384 4.87 20.09 43.91
CA PRO A 384 6.28 20.41 44.15
C PRO A 384 6.54 21.81 44.73
N ASP A 385 5.63 22.75 44.51
CA ASP A 385 5.66 24.12 45.04
C ASP A 385 4.62 24.36 46.15
N GLY A 386 3.99 23.29 46.65
CA GLY A 386 2.92 23.34 47.64
C GLY A 386 3.38 23.68 49.07
N SER A 387 2.43 24.14 49.89
CA SER A 387 2.66 24.48 51.31
C SER A 387 3.07 23.27 52.16
N TRP A 388 2.51 22.09 51.88
CA TRP A 388 2.87 20.85 52.60
C TRP A 388 4.35 20.47 52.38
N LEU A 389 4.83 20.53 51.13
CA LEU A 389 6.22 20.22 50.81
C LEU A 389 7.17 21.24 51.48
N SER A 390 6.79 22.53 51.46
CA SER A 390 7.54 23.58 52.13
C SER A 390 7.70 23.33 53.64
N ALA A 391 6.65 22.82 54.29
CA ALA A 391 6.66 22.45 55.70
C ALA A 391 7.47 21.18 56.00
N ASN A 392 7.55 20.24 55.05
CA ASN A 392 8.18 18.93 55.24
C ASN A 392 9.54 18.78 54.52
N LYS A 393 10.15 19.88 54.03
CA LYS A 393 11.39 19.87 53.21
C LYS A 393 12.58 19.10 53.81
N ALA A 394 12.64 18.97 55.13
CA ALA A 394 13.71 18.25 55.84
C ALA A 394 13.40 16.75 56.04
N ASN A 395 12.16 16.32 55.81
CA ASN A 395 11.71 14.95 55.97
C ASN A 395 11.66 14.25 54.60
N THR A 396 12.80 13.71 54.18
CA THR A 396 12.96 13.05 52.88
C THR A 396 12.09 11.80 52.74
N GLU A 397 11.78 11.12 53.84
CA GLU A 397 10.93 9.92 53.86
C GLU A 397 9.47 10.29 53.53
N ALA A 398 8.90 11.27 54.23
CA ALA A 398 7.54 11.73 53.96
C ALA A 398 7.39 12.27 52.52
N ILE A 399 8.40 12.96 52.00
CA ILE A 399 8.41 13.44 50.60
C ILE A 399 8.45 12.27 49.61
N ALA A 400 9.26 11.25 49.89
CA ALA A 400 9.32 10.06 49.06
C ALA A 400 7.96 9.33 49.05
N GLU A 401 7.33 9.15 50.21
CA GLU A 401 6.00 8.55 50.33
C GLU A 401 4.93 9.35 49.58
N ALA A 402 4.92 10.68 49.73
CA ALA A 402 4.01 11.56 49.00
C ALA A 402 4.18 11.42 47.48
N ASN A 403 5.42 11.39 47.00
CA ASN A 403 5.72 11.22 45.58
C ASN A 403 5.32 9.83 45.09
N THR A 404 5.62 8.76 45.84
CA THR A 404 5.21 7.40 45.50
C THR A 404 3.70 7.26 45.45
N LEU A 405 2.97 7.85 46.41
CA LEU A 405 1.51 7.90 46.39
C LEU A 405 1.01 8.60 45.12
N CYS A 406 1.44 9.84 44.88
CA CYS A 406 1.00 10.58 43.69
C CYS A 406 1.37 9.87 42.39
N GLU A 407 2.58 9.32 42.26
CA GLU A 407 3.01 8.58 41.08
C GLU A 407 2.14 7.34 40.84
N ASN A 408 1.85 6.56 41.88
CA ASN A 408 1.00 5.38 41.77
C ASN A 408 -0.44 5.74 41.40
N GLU A 409 -1.01 6.73 42.08
CA GLU A 409 -2.41 7.11 41.94
C GLU A 409 -2.69 7.81 40.61
N MET A 410 -1.82 8.71 40.18
CA MET A 410 -1.94 9.36 38.88
C MET A 410 -1.79 8.36 37.73
N ALA A 411 -0.84 7.43 37.81
CA ALA A 411 -0.68 6.39 36.80
C ALA A 411 -1.91 5.47 36.74
N ALA A 412 -2.40 5.00 37.89
CA ALA A 412 -3.56 4.12 37.97
C ALA A 412 -4.82 4.78 37.41
N MET A 413 -5.07 6.05 37.76
CA MET A 413 -6.21 6.82 37.25
C MET A 413 -6.12 7.00 35.73
N SER A 414 -4.96 7.42 35.21
CA SER A 414 -4.75 7.64 33.77
C SER A 414 -4.92 6.36 32.94
N VAL A 415 -4.39 5.24 33.43
CA VAL A 415 -4.57 3.92 32.82
C VAL A 415 -6.03 3.47 32.91
N GLY A 416 -6.70 3.69 34.05
CA GLY A 416 -8.12 3.38 34.22
C GLY A 416 -9.03 4.12 33.23
N TRP A 417 -8.74 5.40 32.93
CA TRP A 417 -9.43 6.14 31.88
C TRP A 417 -9.18 5.54 30.50
N HIS A 418 -7.94 5.17 30.20
CA HIS A 418 -7.60 4.54 28.94
C HIS A 418 -8.34 3.20 28.75
N GLU A 419 -8.33 2.32 29.75
CA GLU A 419 -9.05 1.04 29.71
C GLU A 419 -10.57 1.24 29.59
N SER A 420 -11.11 2.24 30.27
CA SER A 420 -12.55 2.58 30.18
C SER A 420 -12.90 3.09 28.78
N ALA A 421 -12.02 3.88 28.16
CA ALA A 421 -12.17 4.35 26.78
C ALA A 421 -12.17 3.17 25.80
N GLN A 422 -11.24 2.22 25.95
CA GLN A 422 -11.18 1.00 25.14
C GLN A 422 -12.47 0.17 25.28
N LYS A 423 -12.96 -0.04 26.50
CA LYS A 423 -14.23 -0.74 26.75
C LYS A 423 -15.44 -0.03 26.12
N ALA A 424 -15.44 1.30 26.11
CA ALA A 424 -16.49 2.09 25.47
C ALA A 424 -16.44 1.95 23.93
N ASP A 425 -15.23 1.95 23.34
CA ASP A 425 -14.99 1.69 21.92
C ASP A 425 -15.46 0.29 21.51
N ASP A 426 -15.14 -0.75 22.29
CA ASP A 426 -15.56 -2.14 22.04
C ASP A 426 -17.09 -2.26 22.05
N LYS A 427 -17.76 -1.48 22.90
CA LYS A 427 -19.22 -1.35 22.96
C LYS A 427 -19.79 -0.39 21.91
N LYS A 428 -18.96 0.13 21.01
CA LYS A 428 -19.30 1.08 19.93
C LYS A 428 -19.91 2.39 20.43
N ASN A 429 -19.58 2.83 21.65
CA ASN A 429 -20.00 4.11 22.20
C ASN A 429 -18.92 5.19 21.94
N ALA A 430 -18.87 5.69 20.71
CA ALA A 430 -17.82 6.60 20.25
C ALA A 430 -17.75 7.92 21.03
N ALA A 431 -18.88 8.48 21.46
CA ALA A 431 -18.91 9.75 22.20
C ALA A 431 -18.25 9.60 23.58
N LEU A 432 -18.60 8.54 24.32
CA LEU A 432 -18.00 8.25 25.62
C LEU A 432 -16.52 7.88 25.49
N ALA A 433 -16.18 7.04 24.50
CA ALA A 433 -14.78 6.66 24.27
C ALA A 433 -13.91 7.89 23.98
N SER A 434 -14.37 8.80 23.13
CA SER A 434 -13.68 10.05 22.80
C SER A 434 -13.41 10.91 24.04
N ASP A 435 -14.41 11.14 24.89
CA ASP A 435 -14.26 11.90 26.16
C ASP A 435 -13.22 11.26 27.08
N LEU A 436 -13.26 9.93 27.22
CA LEU A 436 -12.34 9.18 28.08
C LEU A 436 -10.90 9.17 27.54
N TYR A 437 -10.69 9.10 26.23
CA TYR A 437 -9.35 9.21 25.64
C TYR A 437 -8.75 10.62 25.82
N VAL A 438 -9.57 11.67 25.72
CA VAL A 438 -9.13 13.05 26.00
C VAL A 438 -8.73 13.18 27.47
N LYS A 439 -9.52 12.64 28.40
CA LYS A 439 -9.16 12.61 29.84
C LYS A 439 -7.86 11.84 30.08
N ALA A 440 -7.75 10.62 29.54
CA ALA A 440 -6.57 9.78 29.70
C ALA A 440 -5.30 10.46 29.16
N SER A 441 -5.34 11.03 27.95
CA SER A 441 -4.20 11.75 27.38
C SER A 441 -3.82 12.99 28.17
N GLY A 442 -4.80 13.77 28.67
CA GLY A 442 -4.55 14.91 29.55
C GLY A 442 -3.86 14.52 30.86
N ASP A 443 -4.35 13.46 31.53
CA ASP A 443 -3.76 12.98 32.78
C ASP A 443 -2.37 12.34 32.55
N TYR A 444 -2.14 11.64 31.43
CA TYR A 444 -0.81 11.16 31.03
C TYR A 444 0.19 12.29 30.81
N VAL A 445 -0.20 13.37 30.13
CA VAL A 445 0.68 14.55 29.94
C VAL A 445 1.09 15.13 31.28
N GLN A 446 0.14 15.30 32.20
CA GLN A 446 0.43 15.85 33.51
C GLN A 446 1.27 14.91 34.38
N PHE A 447 1.07 13.59 34.29
CA PHE A 447 1.95 12.59 34.90
C PHE A 447 3.39 12.76 34.39
N LEU A 448 3.58 12.84 33.07
CA LEU A 448 4.91 12.97 32.46
C LEU A 448 5.59 14.29 32.78
N GLN A 449 4.83 15.37 33.00
CA GLN A 449 5.36 16.65 33.47
C GLN A 449 5.91 16.57 34.90
N ARG A 450 5.20 15.86 35.78
CA ARG A 450 5.59 15.72 37.20
C ARG A 450 6.63 14.63 37.44
N PHE A 451 6.53 13.51 36.73
CA PHE A 451 7.36 12.32 36.90
C PHE A 451 8.03 11.89 35.58
N PRO A 452 8.78 12.77 34.90
CA PRO A 452 9.42 12.44 33.62
C PRO A 452 10.41 11.29 33.75
N GLU A 453 11.01 11.09 34.92
CA GLU A 453 12.00 10.04 35.19
C GLU A 453 11.40 8.75 35.79
N SER A 454 10.07 8.64 35.96
CA SER A 454 9.43 7.41 36.44
C SER A 454 9.64 6.23 35.51
N GLU A 455 9.89 5.03 36.04
CA GLU A 455 9.93 3.79 35.24
C GLU A 455 8.64 3.57 34.43
N LYS A 456 7.49 4.02 34.96
CA LYS A 456 6.17 3.94 34.29
C LYS A 456 6.05 4.88 33.10
N ALA A 457 6.87 5.93 33.03
CA ALA A 457 6.86 6.88 31.93
C ALA A 457 7.13 6.21 30.56
N TYR A 458 7.83 5.05 30.54
CA TYR A 458 8.01 4.28 29.31
C TYR A 458 6.67 3.84 28.69
N VAL A 459 5.82 3.19 29.49
CA VAL A 459 4.51 2.70 29.06
C VAL A 459 3.55 3.86 28.83
N ILE A 460 3.60 4.88 29.68
CA ILE A 460 2.74 6.06 29.59
C ILE A 460 3.02 6.86 28.32
N ASN A 461 4.29 7.09 27.95
CA ASN A 461 4.61 7.75 26.67
C ASN A 461 4.10 6.95 25.47
N PHE A 462 4.22 5.62 25.50
CA PHE A 462 3.70 4.79 24.40
C PHE A 462 2.18 4.88 24.29
N ASN A 463 1.45 4.70 25.41
CA ASN A 463 0.00 4.82 25.44
C ASN A 463 -0.48 6.22 25.04
N LEU A 464 0.23 7.26 25.49
CA LEU A 464 -0.06 8.64 25.09
C LEU A 464 0.12 8.80 23.58
N GLY A 465 1.21 8.28 23.01
CA GLY A 465 1.44 8.28 21.56
C GLY A 465 0.29 7.64 20.77
N GLU A 466 -0.16 6.44 21.19
CA GLU A 466 -1.25 5.70 20.55
C GLU A 466 -2.58 6.48 20.60
N ILE A 467 -2.90 7.07 21.75
CA ILE A 467 -4.11 7.88 21.93
C ILE A 467 -4.04 9.15 21.07
N LEU A 468 -2.91 9.85 21.10
CA LEU A 468 -2.70 11.09 20.33
C LEU A 468 -2.77 10.82 18.82
N TYR A 469 -2.20 9.72 18.35
CA TYR A 469 -2.24 9.31 16.95
C TYR A 469 -3.64 8.88 16.50
N GLY A 470 -4.22 7.87 17.17
CA GLY A 470 -5.41 7.18 16.66
C GLY A 470 -6.73 7.81 17.06
N LYS A 471 -6.79 8.53 18.19
CA LYS A 471 -8.06 9.00 18.79
C LYS A 471 -8.16 10.52 18.76
N VAL A 472 -7.16 11.22 19.30
CA VAL A 472 -7.13 12.69 19.38
C VAL A 472 -6.73 13.32 18.05
N LYS A 473 -5.95 12.60 17.22
CA LYS A 473 -5.39 13.07 15.94
C LYS A 473 -4.47 14.30 16.09
N ASP A 474 -3.74 14.34 17.21
CA ASP A 474 -2.60 15.23 17.43
C ASP A 474 -1.31 14.49 17.06
N TYR A 475 -1.01 14.46 15.76
CA TYR A 475 0.12 13.71 15.22
C TYR A 475 1.47 14.28 15.68
N ALA A 476 1.59 15.60 15.82
CA ALA A 476 2.80 16.24 16.33
C ALA A 476 3.06 15.87 17.80
N GLY A 477 2.01 15.82 18.63
CA GLY A 477 2.08 15.32 20.00
C GLY A 477 2.46 13.83 20.06
N ALA A 478 1.85 13.01 19.21
CA ALA A 478 2.15 11.58 19.12
C ALA A 478 3.62 11.31 18.77
N ILE A 479 4.17 12.03 17.80
CA ILE A 479 5.60 11.94 17.41
C ILE A 479 6.50 12.17 18.62
N LYS A 480 6.24 13.24 19.40
CA LYS A 480 7.04 13.56 20.59
C LYS A 480 6.96 12.45 21.65
N ALA A 481 5.76 11.94 21.90
CA ALA A 481 5.55 10.86 22.87
C ALA A 481 6.31 9.59 22.46
N TYR A 482 6.22 9.18 21.19
CA TYR A 482 6.98 8.04 20.66
C TYR A 482 8.50 8.26 20.69
N GLN A 483 8.99 9.48 20.43
CA GLN A 483 10.41 9.80 20.54
C GLN A 483 10.94 9.58 21.97
N GLU A 484 10.16 9.96 22.99
CA GLU A 484 10.54 9.73 24.39
C GLU A 484 10.54 8.22 24.75
N VAL A 485 9.67 7.40 24.16
CA VAL A 485 9.74 5.92 24.30
C VAL A 485 11.09 5.40 23.81
N ILE A 486 11.50 5.77 22.59
CA ILE A 486 12.74 5.29 21.97
C ILE A 486 13.98 5.80 22.71
N LYS A 487 13.95 7.06 23.16
CA LYS A 487 15.05 7.69 23.90
C LYS A 487 15.31 6.99 25.24
N ARG A 488 14.25 6.55 25.91
CA ARG A 488 14.32 5.97 27.26
C ARG A 488 14.85 4.54 27.27
N ASP A 489 14.33 3.68 26.40
CA ASP A 489 14.83 2.30 26.25
C ASP A 489 14.79 1.91 24.78
N LYS A 490 15.95 1.85 24.13
CA LYS A 490 16.11 1.47 22.71
C LYS A 490 15.88 -0.03 22.45
N LYS A 491 15.81 -0.88 23.48
CA LYS A 491 15.56 -2.33 23.36
C LYS A 491 14.19 -2.75 23.86
N GLY A 492 13.42 -1.81 24.40
CA GLY A 492 12.14 -2.05 25.05
C GLY A 492 11.07 -2.65 24.14
N GLN A 493 9.98 -3.10 24.75
CA GLN A 493 8.93 -3.85 24.05
C GLN A 493 8.09 -3.03 23.05
N PHE A 494 8.09 -1.70 23.18
CA PHE A 494 7.30 -0.79 22.33
C PHE A 494 8.16 0.04 21.35
N VAL A 495 9.46 -0.19 21.30
CA VAL A 495 10.38 0.64 20.50
C VAL A 495 10.07 0.62 19.01
N GLU A 496 9.81 -0.57 18.47
CA GLU A 496 9.49 -0.69 17.05
C GLU A 496 8.16 -0.02 16.71
N ASP A 497 7.14 -0.29 17.53
CA ASP A 497 5.81 0.30 17.37
C ASP A 497 5.85 1.82 17.50
N ALA A 498 6.64 2.36 18.44
CA ALA A 498 6.86 3.79 18.57
C ALA A 498 7.58 4.38 17.34
N ALA A 499 8.62 3.71 16.82
CA ALA A 499 9.34 4.16 15.65
C ALA A 499 8.47 4.16 14.38
N LEU A 500 7.62 3.13 14.22
CA LEU A 500 6.58 3.10 13.19
C LEU A 500 5.52 4.18 13.41
N GLY A 501 5.11 4.39 14.66
CA GLY A 501 4.19 5.44 15.08
C GLY A 501 4.67 6.82 14.69
N ILE A 502 5.98 7.12 14.80
CA ILE A 502 6.56 8.38 14.31
C ILE A 502 6.40 8.49 12.79
N ILE A 503 6.68 7.43 12.03
CA ILE A 503 6.55 7.42 10.56
C ILE A 503 5.09 7.65 10.15
N TYR A 504 4.17 6.91 10.77
CA TYR A 504 2.74 7.01 10.46
C TYR A 504 2.15 8.35 10.89
N ALA A 505 2.50 8.86 12.07
CA ALA A 505 2.08 10.20 12.50
C ALA A 505 2.66 11.29 11.58
N SER A 506 3.91 11.15 11.12
CA SER A 506 4.51 12.09 10.15
C SER A 506 3.78 12.06 8.80
N TYR A 507 3.34 10.87 8.37
CA TYR A 507 2.50 10.72 7.17
C TYR A 507 1.17 11.44 7.31
N GLU A 508 0.44 11.19 8.41
CA GLU A 508 -0.86 11.81 8.66
C GLU A 508 -0.75 13.33 8.86
N GLU A 509 0.36 13.82 9.42
CA GLU A 509 0.61 15.25 9.53
C GLU A 509 0.84 15.91 8.16
N MET A 510 1.57 15.26 7.24
CA MET A 510 1.69 15.73 5.84
C MET A 510 0.34 15.80 5.14
N CYS A 511 -0.49 14.77 5.34
CA CYS A 511 -1.87 14.70 4.84
C CYS A 511 -2.72 15.85 5.39
N LYS A 512 -2.71 16.06 6.71
CA LYS A 512 -3.44 17.12 7.40
C LYS A 512 -3.06 18.53 6.91
N GLN A 513 -1.78 18.73 6.58
CA GLN A 513 -1.28 20.01 6.06
C GLN A 513 -1.37 20.15 4.53
N GLY A 514 -1.93 19.17 3.82
CA GLY A 514 -2.13 19.22 2.37
C GLY A 514 -0.84 19.08 1.55
N VAL A 515 0.26 18.61 2.15
CA VAL A 515 1.54 18.37 1.46
C VAL A 515 1.46 17.12 0.58
N ARG A 516 0.63 16.14 0.97
CA ARG A 516 0.43 14.89 0.27
C ARG A 516 -1.05 14.51 0.24
N GLU A 517 -1.49 13.87 -0.84
CA GLU A 517 -2.85 13.32 -0.90
C GLU A 517 -3.05 12.18 0.10
N CYS A 518 -4.14 12.27 0.86
CA CYS A 518 -4.53 11.25 1.84
C CYS A 518 -5.03 10.00 1.12
N VAL A 519 -4.48 8.84 1.48
CA VAL A 519 -5.01 7.54 1.04
C VAL A 519 -5.76 6.94 2.22
N ASP A 520 -7.06 6.67 2.06
CA ASP A 520 -7.87 6.03 3.11
C ASP A 520 -7.30 4.65 3.47
N GLY A 521 -6.93 4.44 4.74
CA GLY A 521 -6.47 3.12 5.22
C GLY A 521 -5.45 3.07 6.37
N GLY A 522 -5.00 4.21 6.93
CA GLY A 522 -4.33 4.27 8.25
C GLY A 522 -2.97 3.56 8.40
N LYS A 523 -2.31 3.19 7.30
CA LYS A 523 -0.96 2.60 7.28
C LYS A 523 -0.09 3.23 6.19
N GLY A 524 0.02 4.56 6.16
CA GLY A 524 1.05 5.27 5.39
C GLY A 524 1.17 4.95 3.88
N GLY A 525 0.09 4.55 3.20
CA GLY A 525 0.10 4.29 1.75
C GLY A 525 0.60 2.90 1.30
N THR A 526 0.77 1.96 2.23
CA THR A 526 1.24 0.58 1.99
C THR A 526 0.45 -0.21 0.93
N GLY A 527 -0.85 0.03 0.81
CA GLY A 527 -1.72 -0.64 -0.18
C GLY A 527 -1.39 -0.34 -1.67
N ALA A 528 -0.58 0.68 -1.96
CA ALA A 528 -0.21 1.03 -3.34
C ALA A 528 1.03 0.29 -3.87
N ILE A 529 1.89 -0.24 -2.99
CA ILE A 529 3.18 -0.85 -3.37
C ILE A 529 2.96 -2.16 -4.15
N GLU A 530 1.88 -2.89 -3.83
CA GLU A 530 1.62 -4.22 -4.38
C GLU A 530 1.16 -4.22 -5.86
N LYS A 531 0.83 -3.05 -6.42
CA LYS A 531 0.35 -2.91 -7.80
C LYS A 531 1.44 -2.53 -8.80
N LYS A 532 2.70 -2.33 -8.39
CA LYS A 532 3.79 -2.03 -9.34
C LYS A 532 4.07 -3.27 -10.18
N LYS A 533 3.52 -3.29 -11.40
CA LYS A 533 3.57 -4.42 -12.33
C LYS A 533 4.93 -4.48 -13.03
N LEU A 534 5.41 -5.71 -13.18
CA LEU A 534 6.77 -6.05 -13.67
C LEU A 534 6.78 -6.32 -15.20
N SER A 535 5.82 -5.80 -15.97
CA SER A 535 5.76 -6.10 -17.40
C SER A 535 6.77 -5.29 -18.20
N GLU A 536 7.23 -5.85 -19.32
CA GLU A 536 8.18 -5.19 -20.21
C GLU A 536 7.61 -3.89 -20.81
N ASP A 537 6.35 -3.90 -21.23
CA ASP A 537 5.70 -2.75 -21.86
C ASP A 537 5.51 -1.58 -20.88
N GLU A 538 5.13 -1.87 -19.64
CA GLU A 538 5.00 -0.84 -18.60
C GLU A 538 6.36 -0.27 -18.19
N TRP A 539 7.41 -1.11 -18.10
CA TRP A 539 8.76 -0.62 -17.85
C TRP A 539 9.27 0.25 -19.01
N LYS A 540 8.99 -0.13 -20.27
CA LYS A 540 9.29 0.71 -21.44
C LYS A 540 8.52 2.03 -21.42
N ALA A 541 7.26 2.01 -21.02
CA ALA A 541 6.47 3.22 -20.86
C ALA A 541 7.03 4.13 -19.76
N SER A 542 7.52 3.58 -18.64
CA SER A 542 8.08 4.38 -17.54
C SER A 542 9.40 5.07 -17.91
N MET A 543 10.15 4.52 -18.88
CA MET A 543 11.37 5.15 -19.39
C MET A 543 11.13 6.46 -20.16
N SER A 544 9.96 6.64 -20.77
CA SER A 544 9.65 7.86 -21.55
C SER A 544 9.08 9.00 -20.70
N GLU A 545 8.61 8.70 -19.48
CA GLU A 545 8.07 9.67 -18.54
C GLU A 545 9.17 10.58 -17.97
N THR A 546 9.00 11.90 -18.10
CA THR A 546 9.95 12.89 -17.58
C THR A 546 9.53 13.37 -16.20
N ILE A 547 10.41 13.26 -15.20
CA ILE A 547 10.17 13.75 -13.84
C ILE A 547 11.17 14.88 -13.56
N GLN A 548 10.67 16.06 -13.19
CA GLN A 548 11.52 17.20 -12.85
C GLN A 548 12.09 17.04 -11.44
N LYS A 549 13.36 17.43 -11.27
CA LYS A 549 14.00 17.44 -9.95
C LYS A 549 13.46 18.61 -9.12
N THR A 550 12.88 18.33 -7.96
CA THR A 550 12.37 19.33 -7.01
C THR A 550 12.87 19.04 -5.59
N ASP A 551 12.83 20.04 -4.70
CA ASP A 551 13.16 19.84 -3.29
C ASP A 551 12.00 19.17 -2.53
N LEU A 552 12.34 18.39 -1.51
CA LEU A 552 11.35 17.81 -0.60
C LEU A 552 10.82 18.88 0.37
N HIS A 553 9.53 18.80 0.67
CA HIS A 553 8.93 19.60 1.74
C HIS A 553 9.56 19.24 3.11
N PRO A 554 9.67 20.16 4.09
CA PRO A 554 10.22 19.85 5.42
C PRO A 554 9.57 18.65 6.12
N LEU A 555 8.25 18.48 5.96
CA LEU A 555 7.53 17.32 6.52
C LEU A 555 7.85 16.00 5.80
N GLU A 556 8.07 16.04 4.48
CA GLU A 556 8.51 14.86 3.72
C GLU A 556 9.92 14.45 4.14
N ARG A 557 10.79 15.44 4.37
CA ARG A 557 12.12 15.20 4.91
C ARG A 557 12.05 14.57 6.30
N ALA A 558 11.24 15.11 7.20
CA ALA A 558 11.04 14.54 8.54
C ALA A 558 10.49 13.10 8.49
N TYR A 559 9.54 12.83 7.58
CA TYR A 559 9.01 11.48 7.34
C TYR A 559 10.11 10.51 6.88
N VAL A 560 10.95 10.92 5.93
CA VAL A 560 12.06 10.09 5.46
C VAL A 560 13.13 9.92 6.54
N ASP A 561 13.45 10.96 7.29
CA ASP A 561 14.42 10.88 8.40
C ASP A 561 13.93 9.93 9.51
N ALA A 562 12.62 9.89 9.78
CA ALA A 562 12.00 8.93 10.68
C ALA A 562 12.11 7.50 10.12
N ALA A 563 11.86 7.29 8.83
CA ALA A 563 12.02 6.02 8.15
C ALA A 563 13.47 5.51 8.20
N ASP A 564 14.44 6.37 7.90
CA ASP A 564 15.87 6.04 7.99
C ASP A 564 16.29 5.72 9.43
N SER A 565 15.78 6.46 10.41
CA SER A 565 16.03 6.22 11.83
C SER A 565 15.48 4.88 12.30
N TYR A 566 14.24 4.54 11.91
CA TYR A 566 13.63 3.23 12.18
C TYR A 566 14.49 2.10 11.62
N VAL A 567 14.90 2.20 10.35
CA VAL A 567 15.70 1.14 9.71
C VAL A 567 17.07 1.02 10.34
N ASN A 568 17.77 2.13 10.57
CA ASN A 568 19.08 2.09 11.22
C ASN A 568 19.00 1.49 12.64
N LEU A 569 17.97 1.87 13.41
CA LEU A 569 17.72 1.34 14.75
C LEU A 569 17.51 -0.19 14.72
N LEU A 570 16.63 -0.68 13.86
CA LEU A 570 16.33 -2.12 13.81
C LEU A 570 17.45 -2.94 13.20
N LEU A 571 18.15 -2.44 12.18
CA LEU A 571 19.34 -3.10 11.64
C LEU A 571 20.42 -3.25 12.71
N GLU A 572 20.62 -2.23 13.54
CA GLU A 572 21.58 -2.30 14.66
C GLU A 572 21.13 -3.31 15.72
N LEU A 573 19.87 -3.26 16.16
CA LEU A 573 19.33 -4.21 17.15
C LEU A 573 19.38 -5.65 16.66
N ARG A 574 19.16 -5.89 15.37
CA ARG A 574 19.22 -7.22 14.75
C ARG A 574 20.64 -7.76 14.57
N LYS A 575 21.70 -7.01 14.90
CA LYS A 575 23.05 -7.60 15.02
C LYS A 575 23.16 -8.53 16.24
N ASP A 576 22.31 -8.34 17.25
CA ASP A 576 22.26 -9.16 18.45
C ASP A 576 21.40 -10.42 18.23
N ALA A 577 22.03 -11.60 18.23
CA ALA A 577 21.35 -12.88 18.04
C ALA A 577 20.30 -13.18 19.13
N ALA A 578 20.51 -12.71 20.37
CA ALA A 578 19.54 -12.88 21.45
C ALA A 578 18.29 -12.03 21.21
N PHE A 579 18.47 -10.81 20.67
CA PHE A 579 17.37 -9.95 20.25
C PHE A 579 16.54 -10.59 19.13
N ILE A 580 17.19 -11.10 18.08
CA ILE A 580 16.49 -11.81 16.98
C ILE A 580 15.72 -13.01 17.52
N LYS A 581 16.33 -13.82 18.39
CA LYS A 581 15.67 -14.99 18.97
C LYS A 581 14.45 -14.62 19.82
N LYS A 582 14.55 -13.53 20.60
CA LYS A 582 13.46 -13.05 21.47
C LYS A 582 12.35 -12.37 20.67
N TYR A 583 12.69 -11.69 19.58
CA TYR A 583 11.78 -10.86 18.78
C TYR A 583 11.92 -11.13 17.27
N PRO A 584 11.58 -12.34 16.79
CA PRO A 584 11.90 -12.77 15.42
C PRO A 584 11.18 -11.97 14.32
N LYS A 585 10.03 -11.38 14.64
CA LYS A 585 9.22 -10.59 13.69
C LYS A 585 9.64 -9.11 13.61
N ARG A 586 10.52 -8.66 14.51
CA ARG A 586 10.91 -7.25 14.55
C ARG A 586 11.73 -6.87 13.33
N GLY A 587 11.36 -5.80 12.64
CA GLY A 587 11.96 -5.37 11.37
C GLY A 587 11.37 -6.01 10.12
N GLU A 588 10.26 -6.75 10.23
CA GLU A 588 9.52 -7.22 9.05
C GLU A 588 9.06 -6.05 8.14
N GLN A 589 8.84 -4.85 8.68
CA GLN A 589 8.41 -3.67 7.92
C GLN A 589 9.56 -2.86 7.30
N ILE A 590 10.84 -3.22 7.52
CA ILE A 590 12.00 -2.52 6.94
C ILE A 590 11.89 -2.37 5.41
N PRO A 591 11.60 -3.44 4.62
CA PRO A 591 11.45 -3.32 3.18
C PRO A 591 10.41 -2.30 2.73
N GLU A 592 9.28 -2.25 3.45
CA GLU A 592 8.13 -1.41 3.12
C GLU A 592 8.41 0.07 3.45
N VAL A 593 8.93 0.33 4.65
CA VAL A 593 9.33 1.66 5.10
C VAL A 593 10.39 2.28 4.18
N MET A 594 11.42 1.51 3.82
CA MET A 594 12.46 1.99 2.89
C MET A 594 11.92 2.28 1.50
N TYR A 595 10.97 1.48 1.02
CA TYR A 595 10.39 1.69 -0.30
C TYR A 595 9.59 2.99 -0.34
N LEU A 596 8.76 3.24 0.67
CA LEU A 596 7.98 4.48 0.74
C LEU A 596 8.87 5.72 0.89
N ALA A 597 9.93 5.64 1.69
CA ALA A 597 10.90 6.71 1.80
C ALA A 597 11.64 6.97 0.47
N ALA A 598 11.97 5.90 -0.28
CA ALA A 598 12.56 6.02 -1.61
C ALA A 598 11.58 6.60 -2.64
N ASP A 599 10.31 6.20 -2.59
CA ASP A 599 9.25 6.67 -3.49
C ASP A 599 9.05 8.18 -3.37
N THR A 600 9.14 8.74 -2.15
CA THR A 600 9.13 10.19 -1.92
C THR A 600 10.24 10.89 -2.72
N TYR A 601 11.49 10.42 -2.63
CA TYR A 601 12.59 10.99 -3.41
C TYR A 601 12.43 10.75 -4.93
N TYR A 602 11.94 9.57 -5.33
CA TYR A 602 11.74 9.21 -6.74
C TYR A 602 10.75 10.16 -7.43
N LYS A 603 9.63 10.48 -6.76
CA LYS A 603 8.60 11.41 -7.26
C LYS A 603 9.12 12.84 -7.46
N HIS A 604 10.12 13.24 -6.67
CA HIS A 604 10.80 14.53 -6.78
C HIS A 604 12.00 14.50 -7.73
N GLY A 605 12.16 13.45 -8.55
CA GLY A 605 13.29 13.31 -9.48
C GLY A 605 14.67 13.20 -8.79
N GLN A 606 14.70 12.97 -7.47
CA GLN A 606 15.92 12.79 -6.68
C GLN A 606 16.33 11.32 -6.69
N PHE A 607 16.72 10.85 -7.87
CA PHE A 607 16.94 9.42 -8.15
C PHE A 607 18.09 8.80 -7.34
N ALA A 608 19.15 9.53 -7.03
CA ALA A 608 20.29 8.98 -6.28
C ALA A 608 19.89 8.63 -4.83
N GLU A 609 19.11 9.51 -4.22
CA GLU A 609 18.59 9.43 -2.86
C GLU A 609 17.53 8.33 -2.73
N ALA A 610 16.70 8.16 -3.77
CA ALA A 610 15.80 7.02 -3.90
C ALA A 610 16.57 5.70 -4.02
N VAL A 611 17.57 5.63 -4.89
CA VAL A 611 18.36 4.41 -5.12
C VAL A 611 19.09 3.96 -3.86
N GLN A 612 19.70 4.86 -3.08
CA GLN A 612 20.37 4.51 -1.82
C GLN A 612 19.44 3.77 -0.85
N ARG A 613 18.17 4.15 -0.82
CA ARG A 613 17.16 3.58 0.07
C ARG A 613 16.63 2.25 -0.46
N LEU A 614 16.37 2.17 -1.76
CA LEU A 614 15.97 0.93 -2.43
C LEU A 614 17.06 -0.16 -2.33
N GLN A 615 18.33 0.23 -2.34
CA GLN A 615 19.48 -0.67 -2.16
C GLN A 615 19.43 -1.39 -0.80
N LYS A 616 19.09 -0.67 0.27
CA LYS A 616 18.96 -1.27 1.62
C LYS A 616 17.93 -2.39 1.66
N ILE A 617 16.85 -2.30 0.88
CA ILE A 617 15.83 -3.37 0.80
C ILE A 617 16.43 -4.66 0.26
N PHE A 618 17.23 -4.53 -0.80
CA PHE A 618 17.89 -5.65 -1.45
C PHE A 618 19.01 -6.24 -0.59
N GLU A 619 19.74 -5.40 0.14
CA GLU A 619 20.77 -5.82 1.10
C GLU A 619 20.17 -6.54 2.32
N TYR A 620 19.01 -6.09 2.79
CA TYR A 620 18.32 -6.66 3.93
C TYR A 620 17.76 -8.05 3.64
N ASP A 621 17.01 -8.22 2.55
CA ASP A 621 16.58 -9.51 2.06
C ASP A 621 16.37 -9.47 0.54
N SER A 622 17.41 -9.88 -0.19
CA SER A 622 17.42 -9.94 -1.66
C SER A 622 16.34 -10.87 -2.25
N ARG A 623 15.76 -11.79 -1.47
CA ARG A 623 14.68 -12.70 -1.90
C ARG A 623 13.29 -12.21 -1.50
N HIS A 624 13.18 -11.08 -0.79
CA HIS A 624 11.93 -10.46 -0.44
C HIS A 624 11.16 -9.97 -1.68
N LYS A 625 9.82 -9.96 -1.63
CA LYS A 625 8.96 -9.45 -2.72
C LYS A 625 9.33 -8.02 -3.11
N LEU A 626 9.52 -7.15 -2.12
CA LEU A 626 9.89 -5.75 -2.35
C LEU A 626 11.33 -5.57 -2.83
N ALA A 627 12.22 -6.54 -2.68
CA ALA A 627 13.56 -6.44 -3.26
C ALA A 627 13.52 -6.47 -4.80
N THR A 628 12.58 -7.24 -5.37
CA THR A 628 12.31 -7.23 -6.82
C THR A 628 11.76 -5.88 -7.26
N VAL A 629 10.75 -5.36 -6.56
CA VAL A 629 10.16 -4.04 -6.86
C VAL A 629 11.20 -2.92 -6.72
N ALA A 630 12.05 -3.00 -5.70
CA ALA A 630 13.14 -2.07 -5.47
C ALA A 630 14.18 -2.14 -6.58
N ALA A 631 14.63 -3.33 -6.99
CA ALA A 631 15.57 -3.50 -8.09
C ALA A 631 15.03 -2.94 -9.41
N VAL A 632 13.75 -3.18 -9.72
CA VAL A 632 13.11 -2.59 -10.91
C VAL A 632 13.04 -1.08 -10.81
N THR A 633 12.67 -0.53 -9.65
CA THR A 633 12.63 0.93 -9.44
C THR A 633 14.03 1.56 -9.51
N ILE A 634 15.06 0.87 -9.05
CA ILE A 634 16.46 1.29 -9.20
C ILE A 634 16.83 1.34 -10.69
N MET A 635 16.45 0.31 -11.46
CA MET A 635 16.68 0.27 -12.91
C MET A 635 15.95 1.40 -13.64
N GLU A 636 14.71 1.73 -13.26
CA GLU A 636 13.98 2.89 -13.78
C GLU A 636 14.65 4.22 -13.42
N ALA A 637 15.11 4.38 -12.18
CA ALA A 637 15.84 5.56 -11.75
C ALA A 637 17.14 5.74 -12.57
N TYR A 638 17.89 4.66 -12.81
CA TYR A 638 19.10 4.71 -13.64
C TYR A 638 18.82 4.90 -15.12
N SER A 639 17.73 4.36 -15.67
CA SER A 639 17.36 4.60 -17.08
C SER A 639 17.02 6.07 -17.32
N LYS A 640 16.32 6.73 -16.38
CA LYS A 640 16.07 8.19 -16.42
C LYS A 640 17.35 9.03 -16.34
N LEU A 641 18.40 8.50 -15.71
CA LEU A 641 19.74 9.09 -15.68
C LEU A 641 20.62 8.69 -16.88
N ALA A 642 20.09 7.94 -17.84
CA ALA A 642 20.82 7.33 -18.97
C ALA A 642 22.05 6.50 -18.54
N ARG A 643 22.01 5.92 -17.33
CA ARG A 643 23.06 5.05 -16.76
C ARG A 643 22.76 3.58 -17.04
N TRP A 644 22.80 3.22 -18.33
CA TRP A 644 22.49 1.86 -18.79
C TRP A 644 23.45 0.79 -18.26
N ASP A 645 24.69 1.19 -17.93
CA ASP A 645 25.66 0.37 -17.21
C ASP A 645 25.10 -0.11 -15.86
N LYS A 646 24.43 0.79 -15.12
CA LYS A 646 23.81 0.48 -13.84
C LYS A 646 22.50 -0.28 -13.98
N VAL A 647 21.73 -0.03 -15.04
CA VAL A 647 20.54 -0.84 -15.35
C VAL A 647 20.95 -2.30 -15.57
N GLU A 648 21.97 -2.54 -16.40
CA GLU A 648 22.50 -3.89 -16.63
C GLU A 648 23.03 -4.53 -15.34
N GLU A 649 23.80 -3.78 -14.53
CA GLU A 649 24.34 -4.26 -13.26
C GLU A 649 23.21 -4.78 -12.33
N TRP A 650 22.13 -4.00 -12.18
CA TRP A 650 21.00 -4.36 -11.32
C TRP A 650 20.17 -5.50 -11.90
N ALA A 651 19.95 -5.54 -13.21
CA ALA A 651 19.27 -6.66 -13.87
C ALA A 651 20.03 -7.98 -13.68
N ARG A 652 21.37 -7.95 -13.78
CA ARG A 652 22.24 -9.11 -13.52
C ARG A 652 22.23 -9.53 -12.05
N LYS A 653 22.28 -8.58 -11.10
CA LYS A 653 22.15 -8.86 -9.66
C LYS A 653 20.82 -9.53 -9.33
N LEU A 654 19.73 -9.00 -9.89
CA LEU A 654 18.39 -9.54 -9.68
C LEU A 654 18.27 -10.97 -10.24
N LYS A 655 18.80 -11.23 -11.43
CA LYS A 655 18.89 -12.58 -12.03
C LYS A 655 19.70 -13.54 -11.16
N ALA A 656 20.89 -13.12 -10.70
CA ALA A 656 21.79 -13.97 -9.90
C ALA A 656 21.17 -14.40 -8.56
N THR A 657 20.27 -13.59 -8.01
CA THR A 657 19.61 -13.82 -6.72
C THR A 657 18.59 -14.96 -6.77
N LYS A 658 18.07 -15.31 -7.95
CA LYS A 658 16.97 -16.28 -8.13
C LYS A 658 15.78 -15.96 -7.22
N ASN A 659 15.42 -14.68 -7.17
CA ASN A 659 14.29 -14.20 -6.37
C ASN A 659 12.97 -14.81 -6.92
N PRO A 660 12.10 -15.39 -6.07
CA PRO A 660 10.90 -16.10 -6.54
C PRO A 660 9.84 -15.21 -7.19
N PHE A 661 9.95 -13.89 -7.07
CA PHE A 661 8.99 -12.92 -7.62
C PHE A 661 9.38 -12.38 -9.00
N ILE A 662 10.45 -12.89 -9.61
CA ILE A 662 10.86 -12.57 -10.99
C ILE A 662 11.39 -13.83 -11.68
N THR A 663 11.04 -14.03 -12.95
CA THR A 663 11.58 -15.15 -13.74
C THR A 663 12.96 -14.83 -14.31
N ASP A 664 13.78 -15.87 -14.52
CA ASP A 664 15.06 -15.73 -15.22
C ASP A 664 14.89 -15.10 -16.62
N GLU A 665 13.74 -15.34 -17.26
CA GLU A 665 13.37 -14.75 -18.55
C GLU A 665 13.15 -13.24 -18.42
N GLN A 666 12.32 -12.79 -17.48
CA GLN A 666 12.10 -11.36 -17.22
C GLN A 666 13.40 -10.62 -16.88
N ALA A 667 14.23 -11.21 -16.01
CA ALA A 667 15.51 -10.61 -15.66
C ALA A 667 16.46 -10.54 -16.87
N SER A 668 16.42 -11.56 -17.76
CA SER A 668 17.18 -11.56 -19.02
C SER A 668 16.70 -10.48 -19.99
N THR A 669 15.39 -10.24 -20.06
CA THR A 669 14.79 -9.17 -20.86
C THR A 669 15.29 -7.80 -20.40
N TYR A 670 15.35 -7.53 -19.09
CA TYR A 670 15.91 -6.28 -18.57
C TYR A 670 17.39 -6.10 -18.94
N ILE A 671 18.20 -7.16 -18.88
CA ILE A 671 19.60 -7.13 -19.32
C ILE A 671 19.68 -6.77 -20.81
N ALA A 672 18.90 -7.45 -21.66
CA ALA A 672 18.92 -7.22 -23.10
C ALA A 672 18.48 -5.79 -23.49
N ILE A 673 17.45 -5.26 -22.83
CA ILE A 673 17.01 -3.88 -23.06
C ILE A 673 18.09 -2.89 -22.62
N ALA A 674 18.72 -3.09 -21.45
CA ALA A 674 19.82 -2.23 -21.00
C ALA A 674 20.97 -2.20 -22.02
N ILE A 675 21.37 -3.36 -22.56
CA ILE A 675 22.42 -3.44 -23.57
C ILE A 675 22.00 -2.76 -24.88
N ASN A 676 20.75 -2.93 -25.31
CA ASN A 676 20.22 -2.30 -26.52
C ASN A 676 20.16 -0.77 -26.40
N GLU A 677 19.62 -0.25 -25.29
CA GLU A 677 19.52 1.20 -25.06
C GLU A 677 20.89 1.84 -24.86
N ASP A 678 21.85 1.13 -24.24
CA ASP A 678 23.24 1.58 -24.19
C ASP A 678 23.84 1.69 -25.61
N ALA A 679 23.59 0.71 -26.48
CA ALA A 679 24.01 0.79 -27.88
C ALA A 679 23.35 1.97 -28.61
N VAL A 680 22.07 2.25 -28.37
CA VAL A 680 21.38 3.43 -28.93
C VAL A 680 22.00 4.73 -28.41
N ALA A 681 22.31 4.82 -27.12
CA ALA A 681 22.96 5.98 -26.51
C ALA A 681 24.36 6.21 -27.09
N LEU A 682 25.16 5.16 -27.24
CA LEU A 682 26.47 5.19 -27.88
C LEU A 682 26.38 5.61 -29.35
N MET A 683 25.39 5.12 -30.09
CA MET A 683 25.13 5.54 -31.47
C MET A 683 24.80 7.03 -31.56
N LYS A 684 23.92 7.56 -30.69
CA LYS A 684 23.59 9.00 -30.61
C LYS A 684 24.83 9.84 -30.26
N ALA A 685 25.70 9.32 -29.40
CA ALA A 685 27.00 9.90 -29.07
C ALA A 685 28.06 9.74 -30.17
N LYS A 686 27.68 9.23 -31.36
CA LYS A 686 28.56 8.95 -32.52
C LYS A 686 29.67 7.92 -32.25
N ARG A 687 29.54 7.12 -31.18
CA ARG A 687 30.44 6.01 -30.82
C ARG A 687 29.94 4.69 -31.42
N VAL A 688 29.89 4.61 -32.74
CA VAL A 688 29.24 3.52 -33.47
C VAL A 688 29.90 2.15 -33.24
N GLU A 689 31.23 2.09 -33.15
CA GLU A 689 31.93 0.81 -32.90
C GLU A 689 31.67 0.25 -31.49
N ASP A 690 31.55 1.11 -30.48
CA ASP A 690 31.16 0.69 -29.13
C ASP A 690 29.72 0.17 -29.12
N ALA A 691 28.81 0.84 -29.83
CA ALA A 691 27.42 0.41 -29.99
C ALA A 691 27.33 -0.97 -30.69
N ILE A 692 28.14 -1.20 -31.73
CA ILE A 692 28.26 -2.51 -32.40
C ILE A 692 28.77 -3.56 -31.40
N GLY A 693 29.77 -3.23 -30.59
CA GLY A 693 30.30 -4.11 -29.55
C GLY A 693 29.21 -4.56 -28.56
N ARG A 694 28.35 -3.63 -28.12
CA ARG A 694 27.25 -3.89 -27.21
C ARG A 694 26.17 -4.79 -27.81
N LEU A 695 25.71 -4.52 -29.04
CA LEU A 695 24.73 -5.40 -29.69
C LEU A 695 25.31 -6.78 -30.04
N LYS A 696 26.61 -6.88 -30.36
CA LYS A 696 27.29 -8.19 -30.48
C LYS A 696 27.25 -8.98 -29.18
N GLN A 697 27.52 -8.32 -28.05
CA GLN A 697 27.42 -8.96 -26.73
C GLN A 697 26.00 -9.49 -26.49
N LEU A 698 24.98 -8.68 -26.75
CA LEU A 698 23.58 -9.08 -26.60
C LEU A 698 23.26 -10.33 -27.43
N VAL A 699 23.59 -10.31 -28.73
CA VAL A 699 23.32 -11.44 -29.65
C VAL A 699 24.12 -12.69 -29.24
N ALA A 700 25.37 -12.53 -28.77
CA ALA A 700 26.19 -13.65 -28.31
C ALA A 700 25.64 -14.27 -27.02
N GLU A 701 25.23 -13.46 -26.06
CA GLU A 701 24.74 -13.90 -24.76
C GLU A 701 23.34 -14.52 -24.85
N PHE A 702 22.44 -13.91 -25.63
CA PHE A 702 21.03 -14.29 -25.71
C PHE A 702 20.66 -15.04 -26.99
N GLY A 703 21.60 -15.32 -27.90
CA GLY A 703 21.30 -15.93 -29.20
C GLY A 703 20.58 -17.29 -29.16
N LYS A 704 20.66 -18.00 -28.03
CA LYS A 704 19.97 -19.28 -27.77
C LYS A 704 18.73 -19.14 -26.86
N SER A 705 18.31 -17.91 -26.57
CA SER A 705 17.13 -17.63 -25.74
C SER A 705 15.85 -18.19 -26.36
N LYS A 706 14.87 -18.52 -25.51
CA LYS A 706 13.51 -18.87 -25.94
C LYS A 706 12.77 -17.65 -26.52
N ASP A 707 13.12 -16.45 -26.07
CA ASP A 707 12.61 -15.21 -26.66
C ASP A 707 13.34 -14.91 -27.98
N ARG A 708 12.81 -15.51 -29.04
CA ARG A 708 13.33 -15.41 -30.40
C ARG A 708 13.09 -14.03 -31.00
N GLU A 709 12.08 -13.31 -30.52
CA GLU A 709 11.69 -12.00 -31.02
C GLU A 709 12.68 -10.93 -30.57
N MET A 710 13.05 -10.94 -29.28
CA MET A 710 14.09 -10.05 -28.73
C MET A 710 15.43 -10.22 -29.46
N VAL A 711 15.86 -11.46 -29.68
CA VAL A 711 17.12 -11.76 -30.37
C VAL A 711 17.07 -11.30 -31.83
N ALA A 712 15.96 -11.50 -32.52
CA ALA A 712 15.77 -11.04 -33.89
C ALA A 712 15.88 -9.51 -33.98
N LYS A 713 15.21 -8.78 -33.09
CA LYS A 713 15.26 -7.31 -33.02
C LYS A 713 16.67 -6.78 -32.73
N ALA A 714 17.38 -7.38 -31.77
CA ALA A 714 18.76 -6.99 -31.47
C ALA A 714 19.70 -7.27 -32.65
N THR A 715 19.51 -8.38 -33.35
CA THR A 715 20.28 -8.72 -34.56
C THR A 715 19.98 -7.74 -35.71
N TYR A 716 18.72 -7.30 -35.84
CA TYR A 716 18.32 -6.26 -36.79
C TYR A 716 18.99 -4.93 -36.48
N ASN A 717 18.97 -4.50 -35.21
CA ASN A 717 19.64 -3.27 -34.78
C ASN A 717 21.15 -3.34 -35.02
N LEU A 718 21.78 -4.50 -34.83
CA LEU A 718 23.20 -4.72 -35.16
C LEU A 718 23.46 -4.57 -36.66
N ALA A 719 22.62 -5.14 -37.52
CA ALA A 719 22.72 -4.99 -38.97
C ALA A 719 22.58 -3.51 -39.38
N PHE A 720 21.64 -2.78 -38.77
CA PHE A 720 21.46 -1.35 -38.98
C PHE A 720 22.68 -0.52 -38.53
N LEU A 721 23.32 -0.87 -37.41
CA LEU A 721 24.56 -0.21 -37.00
C LEU A 721 25.71 -0.49 -37.98
N TYR A 722 25.80 -1.69 -38.55
CA TYR A 722 26.78 -1.96 -39.60
C TYR A 722 26.52 -1.13 -40.86
N GLU A 723 25.26 -0.93 -41.25
CA GLU A 723 24.90 -0.03 -42.34
C GLU A 723 25.37 1.41 -42.05
N ARG A 724 25.07 1.93 -40.84
CA ARG A 724 25.49 3.27 -40.42
C ARG A 724 27.02 3.42 -40.35
N ALA A 725 27.73 2.34 -40.03
CA ALA A 725 29.19 2.27 -40.06
C ALA A 725 29.77 2.07 -41.48
N LYS A 726 28.93 2.04 -42.53
CA LYS A 726 29.32 1.74 -43.93
C LYS A 726 29.98 0.36 -44.11
N ARG A 727 29.71 -0.58 -43.19
CA ARG A 727 30.16 -1.98 -43.21
C ARG A 727 29.12 -2.84 -43.92
N THR A 728 28.91 -2.55 -45.21
CA THR A 728 27.76 -3.11 -45.95
C THR A 728 27.80 -4.62 -46.05
N LYS A 729 28.99 -5.23 -46.13
CA LYS A 729 29.12 -6.70 -46.17
C LYS A 729 28.60 -7.31 -44.88
N GLU A 730 29.03 -6.82 -43.72
CA GLU A 730 28.53 -7.29 -42.43
C GLU A 730 27.04 -7.00 -42.24
N ALA A 731 26.55 -5.83 -42.69
CA ALA A 731 25.13 -5.49 -42.63
C ALA A 731 24.28 -6.51 -43.41
N VAL A 732 24.62 -6.77 -44.68
CA VAL A 732 23.91 -7.73 -45.53
C VAL A 732 23.97 -9.14 -44.93
N THR A 733 25.15 -9.63 -44.54
CA THR A 733 25.29 -10.96 -43.93
C THR A 733 24.47 -11.08 -42.64
N THR A 734 24.38 -10.00 -41.86
CA THR A 734 23.58 -9.98 -40.62
C THR A 734 22.09 -9.99 -40.95
N TYR A 735 21.61 -9.18 -41.91
CA TYR A 735 20.21 -9.23 -42.37
C TYR A 735 19.83 -10.59 -42.96
N GLU A 736 20.69 -11.20 -43.77
CA GLU A 736 20.49 -12.56 -44.31
C GLU A 736 20.36 -13.60 -43.20
N SER A 737 21.14 -13.46 -42.12
CA SER A 737 21.03 -14.32 -40.96
C SER A 737 19.67 -14.19 -40.27
N ILE A 738 19.05 -13.00 -40.27
CA ILE A 738 17.72 -12.77 -39.72
C ILE A 738 16.68 -13.49 -40.56
N VAL A 739 16.71 -13.29 -41.88
CA VAL A 739 15.78 -13.93 -42.81
C VAL A 739 15.86 -15.46 -42.73
N LYS A 740 17.08 -16.00 -42.60
CA LYS A 740 17.33 -17.44 -42.52
C LYS A 740 16.89 -18.03 -41.19
N ASN A 741 17.33 -17.42 -40.09
CA ASN A 741 17.20 -18.01 -38.77
C ASN A 741 15.91 -17.58 -38.07
N PHE A 742 15.33 -16.42 -38.38
CA PHE A 742 14.20 -15.81 -37.65
C PHE A 742 12.99 -15.53 -38.56
N LYS A 743 12.72 -16.40 -39.53
CA LYS A 743 11.67 -16.20 -40.55
C LYS A 743 10.27 -15.90 -40.00
N GLY A 744 9.94 -16.34 -38.78
CA GLY A 744 8.63 -16.13 -38.16
C GLY A 744 8.52 -14.89 -37.26
N GLN A 745 9.60 -14.12 -37.13
CA GLN A 745 9.72 -12.99 -36.20
C GLN A 745 9.39 -11.69 -36.94
N SER A 746 8.97 -10.66 -36.19
CA SER A 746 8.38 -9.47 -36.82
C SER A 746 9.34 -8.75 -37.76
N VAL A 747 10.65 -8.76 -37.47
CA VAL A 747 11.71 -8.02 -38.20
C VAL A 747 12.27 -8.73 -39.44
N ALA A 748 11.88 -9.99 -39.69
CA ALA A 748 12.38 -10.75 -40.83
C ALA A 748 11.98 -10.18 -42.21
N PRO A 749 10.71 -9.77 -42.45
CA PRO A 749 10.36 -9.08 -43.70
C PRO A 749 11.13 -7.77 -43.88
N GLU A 750 11.30 -6.97 -42.83
CA GLU A 750 12.05 -5.71 -42.88
C GLU A 750 13.52 -5.98 -43.20
N ALA A 751 14.12 -7.01 -42.61
CA ALA A 751 15.49 -7.42 -42.93
C ALA A 751 15.63 -7.79 -44.42
N GLN A 752 14.69 -8.57 -44.96
CA GLN A 752 14.69 -8.94 -46.37
C GLN A 752 14.55 -7.71 -47.28
N PHE A 753 13.68 -6.76 -46.91
CA PHE A 753 13.51 -5.51 -47.65
C PHE A 753 14.81 -4.68 -47.65
N GLN A 754 15.48 -4.55 -46.49
CA GLN A 754 16.74 -3.81 -46.38
C GLN A 754 17.87 -4.43 -47.21
N ILE A 755 17.91 -5.76 -47.38
CA ILE A 755 18.88 -6.39 -48.30
C ILE A 755 18.69 -5.86 -49.73
N GLY A 756 17.44 -5.76 -50.20
CA GLY A 756 17.12 -5.21 -51.52
C GLY A 756 17.55 -3.75 -51.67
N VAL A 757 17.28 -2.93 -50.65
CA VAL A 757 17.69 -1.51 -50.61
C VAL A 757 19.21 -1.36 -50.60
N LEU A 758 19.92 -2.18 -49.83
CA LEU A 758 21.38 -2.14 -49.77
C LEU A 758 22.01 -2.51 -51.11
N TYR A 759 21.52 -3.55 -51.80
CA TYR A 759 21.99 -3.88 -53.15
C TYR A 759 21.66 -2.77 -54.16
N GLU A 760 20.48 -2.14 -54.08
CA GLU A 760 20.13 -0.99 -54.92
C GLU A 760 21.12 0.16 -54.72
N SER A 761 21.42 0.50 -53.46
CA SER A 761 22.35 1.58 -53.11
C SER A 761 23.79 1.33 -53.59
N GLN A 762 24.14 0.06 -53.81
CA GLN A 762 25.42 -0.36 -54.36
C GLN A 762 25.41 -0.49 -55.88
N THR A 763 24.33 -0.08 -56.57
CA THR A 763 24.12 -0.25 -58.01
C THR A 763 24.09 -1.71 -58.48
N ARG A 764 23.87 -2.65 -57.55
CA ARG A 764 23.75 -4.09 -57.79
C ARG A 764 22.30 -4.43 -58.12
N PHE A 765 21.82 -3.91 -59.25
CA PHE A 765 20.40 -3.90 -59.60
C PHE A 765 19.80 -5.28 -59.78
N ALA A 766 20.55 -6.25 -60.31
CA ALA A 766 20.08 -7.63 -60.46
C ALA A 766 19.83 -8.27 -59.09
N GLU A 767 20.81 -8.20 -58.18
CA GLU A 767 20.68 -8.74 -56.83
C GLU A 767 19.63 -7.99 -56.00
N SER A 768 19.48 -6.68 -56.22
CA SER A 768 18.42 -5.88 -55.61
C SER A 768 17.03 -6.34 -56.03
N ALA A 769 16.80 -6.49 -57.34
CA ALA A 769 15.52 -6.98 -57.86
C ALA A 769 15.21 -8.39 -57.33
N ASP A 770 16.21 -9.28 -57.26
CA ASP A 770 16.04 -10.61 -56.69
C ASP A 770 15.74 -10.58 -55.20
N ALA A 771 16.44 -9.76 -54.43
CA ALA A 771 16.21 -9.60 -52.99
C ALA A 771 14.81 -9.02 -52.69
N PHE A 772 14.35 -8.04 -53.47
CA PHE A 772 12.99 -7.54 -53.36
C PHE A 772 11.96 -8.60 -53.76
N LEU A 773 12.21 -9.41 -54.79
CA LEU A 773 11.30 -10.48 -55.20
C LEU A 773 11.20 -11.60 -54.16
N GLN A 774 12.25 -11.82 -53.36
CA GLN A 774 12.22 -12.77 -52.24
C GLN A 774 11.28 -12.36 -51.10
N MET A 775 10.80 -11.10 -51.07
CA MET A 775 9.77 -10.66 -50.14
C MET A 775 8.47 -11.46 -50.29
N GLU A 776 8.24 -12.14 -51.42
CA GLU A 776 7.10 -13.06 -51.59
C GLU A 776 6.97 -14.11 -50.47
N LYS A 777 8.09 -14.47 -49.82
CA LYS A 777 8.13 -15.42 -48.70
C LYS A 777 7.43 -14.87 -47.45
N PHE A 778 7.17 -13.56 -47.44
CA PHE A 778 6.53 -12.77 -46.40
C PHE A 778 5.28 -12.06 -46.94
N LYS A 779 4.39 -12.82 -47.59
CA LYS A 779 3.20 -12.30 -48.30
C LYS A 779 2.28 -11.39 -47.46
N ASP A 780 2.27 -11.55 -46.14
CA ASP A 780 1.38 -10.79 -45.24
C ASP A 780 2.04 -9.50 -44.73
N ALA A 781 3.34 -9.28 -45.00
CA ALA A 781 4.04 -8.07 -44.61
C ALA A 781 3.63 -6.87 -45.48
N LYS A 782 3.48 -5.71 -44.84
CA LYS A 782 2.96 -4.48 -45.45
C LYS A 782 3.74 -4.03 -46.68
N ASP A 783 5.06 -4.20 -46.67
CA ASP A 783 5.96 -3.69 -47.71
C ASP A 783 6.22 -4.71 -48.84
N THR A 784 5.71 -5.95 -48.72
CA THR A 784 5.92 -7.00 -49.74
C THR A 784 5.32 -6.65 -51.11
N PRO A 785 4.08 -6.13 -51.23
CA PRO A 785 3.53 -5.69 -52.51
C PRO A 785 4.42 -4.64 -53.19
N ASP A 786 4.90 -3.66 -52.43
CA ASP A 786 5.76 -2.58 -52.93
C ASP A 786 7.12 -3.11 -53.39
N ALA A 787 7.74 -4.02 -52.62
CA ALA A 787 9.00 -4.67 -52.99
C ALA A 787 8.89 -5.45 -54.31
N MET A 788 7.83 -6.25 -54.48
CA MET A 788 7.65 -7.04 -55.71
C MET A 788 7.45 -6.16 -56.94
N ILE A 789 6.77 -5.02 -56.80
CA ILE A 789 6.67 -4.03 -57.88
C ILE A 789 8.03 -3.36 -58.13
N ASN A 790 8.78 -2.99 -57.09
CA ASN A 790 10.13 -2.43 -57.23
C ASN A 790 11.07 -3.38 -58.00
N ALA A 791 11.00 -4.69 -57.74
CA ALA A 791 11.75 -5.69 -58.50
C ALA A 791 11.44 -5.62 -60.01
N SER A 792 10.17 -5.44 -60.39
CA SER A 792 9.79 -5.27 -61.79
C SER A 792 10.29 -3.97 -62.41
N LEU A 793 10.25 -2.86 -61.67
CA LEU A 793 10.69 -1.55 -62.14
C LEU A 793 12.20 -1.48 -62.32
N ILE A 794 12.96 -2.06 -61.39
CA ILE A 794 14.42 -2.15 -61.48
C ILE A 794 14.79 -2.96 -62.74
N ARG A 795 14.13 -4.10 -62.96
CA ARG A 795 14.35 -4.92 -64.17
C ARG A 795 13.98 -4.19 -65.45
N GLU A 796 12.87 -3.44 -65.46
CA GLU A 796 12.52 -2.60 -66.61
C GLU A 796 13.58 -1.53 -66.86
N ALA A 797 14.05 -0.83 -65.82
CA ALA A 797 15.06 0.22 -65.92
C ALA A 797 16.42 -0.32 -66.41
N THR A 798 16.73 -1.59 -66.12
CA THR A 798 17.94 -2.27 -66.64
C THR A 798 17.69 -2.97 -67.98
N ASN A 799 16.60 -2.66 -68.68
CA ASN A 799 16.21 -3.24 -69.98
C ASN A 799 15.96 -4.76 -69.97
N ASP A 800 15.75 -5.36 -68.80
CA ASP A 800 15.33 -6.76 -68.61
C ASP A 800 13.80 -6.85 -68.60
N HIS A 801 13.20 -6.66 -69.78
CA HIS A 801 11.75 -6.70 -69.93
C HIS A 801 11.15 -8.08 -69.60
N ALA A 802 11.86 -9.17 -69.90
CA ALA A 802 11.41 -10.52 -69.60
C ALA A 802 11.36 -10.77 -68.08
N GLY A 803 12.40 -10.37 -67.34
CA GLY A 803 12.41 -10.45 -65.89
C GLY A 803 11.41 -9.50 -65.22
N ALA A 804 11.19 -8.31 -65.80
CA ALA A 804 10.16 -7.38 -65.32
C ALA A 804 8.75 -7.99 -65.44
N ILE A 805 8.44 -8.62 -66.58
CA ILE A 805 7.19 -9.38 -66.78
C ILE A 805 7.07 -10.51 -65.76
N ALA A 806 8.12 -11.32 -65.59
CA ALA A 806 8.11 -12.42 -64.63
C ALA A 806 7.86 -11.95 -63.18
N ALA A 807 8.43 -10.81 -62.78
CA ALA A 807 8.18 -10.21 -61.47
C ALA A 807 6.73 -9.74 -61.29
N LEU A 808 6.14 -9.11 -62.32
CA LEU A 808 4.73 -8.70 -62.31
C LEU A 808 3.76 -9.88 -62.32
N GLU A 809 4.04 -10.92 -63.11
CA GLU A 809 3.25 -12.17 -63.10
C GLU A 809 3.26 -12.82 -61.71
N LYS A 810 4.42 -12.81 -61.05
CA LYS A 810 4.55 -13.29 -59.68
C LYS A 810 3.76 -12.43 -58.70
N PHE A 811 3.84 -11.10 -58.81
CA PHE A 811 3.03 -10.18 -58.02
C PHE A 811 1.54 -10.47 -58.18
N LEU A 812 1.06 -10.63 -59.41
CA LEU A 812 -0.35 -10.92 -59.71
C LEU A 812 -0.81 -12.29 -59.20
N LYS A 813 0.11 -13.25 -59.12
CA LYS A 813 -0.15 -14.57 -58.53
C LYS A 813 -0.29 -14.49 -57.00
N VAL A 814 0.58 -13.73 -56.33
CA VAL A 814 0.57 -13.57 -54.87
C VAL A 814 -0.57 -12.63 -54.43
N TYR A 815 -0.84 -11.59 -55.21
CA TYR A 815 -1.75 -10.48 -54.89
C TYR A 815 -2.82 -10.24 -55.98
N PRO A 816 -3.66 -11.25 -56.32
CA PRO A 816 -4.60 -11.15 -57.43
C PRO A 816 -5.70 -10.09 -57.25
N LYS A 817 -5.97 -9.68 -56.01
CA LYS A 817 -7.01 -8.70 -55.63
C LYS A 817 -6.44 -7.38 -55.09
N HIS A 818 -5.12 -7.17 -55.14
CA HIS A 818 -4.52 -5.93 -54.64
C HIS A 818 -4.89 -4.75 -55.53
N GLU A 819 -4.98 -3.54 -54.97
CA GLU A 819 -5.38 -2.32 -55.69
C GLU A 819 -4.52 -2.02 -56.93
N ARG A 820 -3.25 -2.44 -56.92
CA ARG A 820 -2.31 -2.28 -58.03
C ARG A 820 -2.32 -3.44 -59.05
N ALA A 821 -3.11 -4.49 -58.81
CA ALA A 821 -3.19 -5.64 -59.72
C ALA A 821 -3.63 -5.26 -61.15
N PRO A 822 -4.62 -4.38 -61.37
CA PRO A 822 -4.96 -3.95 -62.72
C PRO A 822 -3.78 -3.28 -63.43
N ASN A 823 -3.12 -2.32 -62.77
CA ASN A 823 -1.95 -1.62 -63.34
C ASN A 823 -0.78 -2.57 -63.61
N ALA A 824 -0.48 -3.50 -62.69
CA ALA A 824 0.56 -4.50 -62.88
C ALA A 824 0.27 -5.43 -64.07
N PHE A 825 -0.99 -5.85 -64.24
CA PHE A 825 -1.41 -6.66 -65.38
C PHE A 825 -1.30 -5.86 -66.69
N PHE A 826 -1.75 -4.61 -66.69
CA PHE A 826 -1.68 -3.74 -67.87
C PHE A 826 -0.22 -3.49 -68.32
N LYS A 827 0.68 -3.27 -67.35
CA LYS A 827 2.11 -3.04 -67.58
C LYS A 827 2.80 -4.20 -68.29
N ILE A 828 2.39 -5.44 -68.06
CA ILE A 828 2.90 -6.60 -68.82
C ILE A 828 2.65 -6.40 -70.33
N GLY A 829 1.47 -5.89 -70.71
CA GLY A 829 1.16 -5.55 -72.10
C GLY A 829 2.09 -4.48 -72.66
N ASN A 830 2.37 -3.42 -71.88
CA ASN A 830 3.30 -2.38 -72.31
C ASN A 830 4.75 -2.89 -72.44
N LEU A 831 5.19 -3.79 -71.56
CA LEU A 831 6.52 -4.40 -71.63
C LEU A 831 6.65 -5.32 -72.85
N LEU A 832 5.60 -6.09 -73.17
CA LEU A 832 5.54 -6.91 -74.39
C LEU A 832 5.59 -6.04 -75.66
N GLU A 833 4.95 -4.88 -75.64
CA GLU A 833 5.00 -3.89 -76.72
C GLU A 833 6.42 -3.32 -76.91
N LYS A 834 7.10 -2.96 -75.81
CA LYS A 834 8.48 -2.44 -75.83
C LYS A 834 9.50 -3.43 -76.40
N MET A 835 9.27 -4.74 -76.26
CA MET A 835 10.15 -5.75 -76.87
C MET A 835 10.16 -5.69 -78.40
N ALA A 836 9.13 -5.12 -79.02
CA ALA A 836 9.02 -4.77 -80.45
C ALA A 836 9.20 -5.90 -81.48
N ASP A 837 9.45 -7.13 -81.05
CA ASP A 837 9.46 -8.31 -81.91
C ASP A 837 8.05 -8.82 -82.22
N GLU A 838 7.87 -9.48 -83.36
CA GLU A 838 6.54 -9.89 -83.87
C GLU A 838 5.78 -10.80 -82.88
N LYS A 839 6.50 -11.68 -82.18
CA LYS A 839 5.90 -12.63 -81.23
C LYS A 839 5.40 -11.89 -79.98
N SER A 840 6.19 -10.97 -79.45
CA SER A 840 5.81 -10.16 -78.29
C SER A 840 4.70 -9.16 -78.61
N LEU A 841 4.70 -8.56 -79.79
CA LEU A 841 3.60 -7.70 -80.27
C LEU A 841 2.27 -8.45 -80.39
N LYS A 842 2.27 -9.66 -80.97
CA LYS A 842 1.08 -10.53 -81.00
C LYS A 842 0.59 -10.88 -79.60
N LYS A 843 1.51 -11.16 -78.67
CA LYS A 843 1.17 -11.41 -77.26
C LYS A 843 0.57 -10.16 -76.61
N ALA A 844 1.13 -8.97 -76.84
CA ALA A 844 0.61 -7.72 -76.30
C ALA A 844 -0.86 -7.48 -76.70
N VAL A 845 -1.20 -7.69 -77.98
CA VAL A 845 -2.59 -7.61 -78.47
C VAL A 845 -3.51 -8.55 -77.70
N THR A 846 -3.14 -9.84 -77.59
CA THR A 846 -3.95 -10.81 -76.83
C THR A 846 -4.02 -10.49 -75.34
N HIS A 847 -2.97 -9.88 -74.78
CA HIS A 847 -2.88 -9.52 -73.37
C HIS A 847 -3.76 -8.32 -73.03
N TYR A 848 -3.89 -7.34 -73.92
CA TYR A 848 -4.83 -6.23 -73.74
C TYR A 848 -6.29 -6.70 -73.77
N ASP A 849 -6.65 -7.69 -74.60
CA ASP A 849 -7.98 -8.32 -74.52
C ASP A 849 -8.18 -9.09 -73.21
N ALA A 850 -7.17 -9.84 -72.77
CA ALA A 850 -7.21 -10.53 -71.48
C ALA A 850 -7.37 -9.55 -70.31
N PHE A 851 -6.71 -8.40 -70.38
CA PHE A 851 -6.87 -7.32 -69.41
C PHE A 851 -8.32 -6.81 -69.40
N ALA A 852 -8.89 -6.49 -70.57
CA ALA A 852 -10.24 -5.96 -70.66
C ALA A 852 -11.31 -6.95 -70.15
N ALA A 853 -11.12 -8.25 -70.39
CA ALA A 853 -11.97 -9.30 -69.86
C ALA A 853 -11.83 -9.45 -68.34
N LYS A 854 -10.62 -9.33 -67.80
CA LYS A 854 -10.32 -9.54 -66.37
C LYS A 854 -10.67 -8.33 -65.50
N TYR A 855 -10.56 -7.11 -66.01
CA TYR A 855 -10.77 -5.87 -65.28
C TYR A 855 -11.85 -4.98 -65.96
N PRO A 856 -13.13 -5.41 -65.96
CA PRO A 856 -14.19 -4.72 -66.69
C PRO A 856 -14.50 -3.31 -66.17
N GLY A 857 -14.13 -3.00 -64.91
CA GLY A 857 -14.32 -1.67 -64.30
C GLY A 857 -13.25 -0.63 -64.67
N GLU A 858 -12.14 -1.04 -65.28
CA GLU A 858 -11.01 -0.15 -65.59
C GLU A 858 -11.17 0.51 -66.98
N ALA A 859 -12.21 1.33 -67.14
CA ALA A 859 -12.61 1.89 -68.44
C ALA A 859 -11.45 2.59 -69.18
N GLY A 860 -10.69 3.45 -68.49
CA GLY A 860 -9.58 4.19 -69.11
C GLY A 860 -8.45 3.28 -69.63
N LEU A 861 -8.04 2.28 -68.85
CA LEU A 861 -7.02 1.32 -69.25
C LEU A 861 -7.51 0.40 -70.38
N LYS A 862 -8.81 0.04 -70.42
CA LYS A 862 -9.39 -0.71 -71.54
C LYS A 862 -9.32 0.08 -72.85
N VAL A 863 -9.70 1.36 -72.80
CA VAL A 863 -9.59 2.26 -73.97
C VAL A 863 -8.15 2.33 -74.47
N GLN A 864 -7.20 2.54 -73.55
CA GLN A 864 -5.78 2.57 -73.88
C GLN A 864 -5.30 1.23 -74.47
N GLY A 865 -5.63 0.10 -73.85
CA GLY A 865 -5.22 -1.22 -74.30
C GLY A 865 -5.75 -1.58 -75.68
N TRP A 866 -7.03 -1.30 -75.96
CA TRP A 866 -7.61 -1.55 -77.28
C TRP A 866 -7.09 -0.59 -78.35
N SER A 867 -6.89 0.70 -78.02
CA SER A 867 -6.26 1.64 -78.94
C SER A 867 -4.85 1.19 -79.32
N ARG A 868 -4.03 0.78 -78.33
CA ARG A 868 -2.70 0.20 -78.56
C ARG A 868 -2.72 -1.10 -79.34
N ALA A 869 -3.67 -2.00 -79.06
CA ALA A 869 -3.81 -3.24 -79.82
C ALA A 869 -4.12 -2.97 -81.31
N GLY A 870 -5.00 -2.01 -81.60
CA GLY A 870 -5.27 -1.56 -82.96
C GLY A 870 -4.04 -0.94 -83.62
N ASP A 871 -3.30 -0.11 -82.89
CA ASP A 871 -2.10 0.55 -83.39
C ASP A 871 -0.95 -0.43 -83.68
N ILE A 872 -0.77 -1.45 -82.84
CA ILE A 872 0.18 -2.55 -83.08
C ILE A 872 -0.16 -3.26 -84.40
N LEU A 873 -1.42 -3.64 -84.60
CA LEU A 873 -1.86 -4.32 -85.81
C LEU A 873 -1.72 -3.45 -87.07
N ARG A 874 -2.04 -2.15 -86.95
CA ARG A 874 -1.80 -1.15 -88.01
C ARG A 874 -0.31 -1.04 -88.34
N GLY A 875 0.55 -0.93 -87.33
CA GLY A 875 2.00 -0.86 -87.50
C GLY A 875 2.60 -2.13 -88.10
N MET A 876 2.02 -3.31 -87.82
CA MET A 876 2.39 -4.56 -88.48
C MET A 876 2.04 -4.54 -89.98
N ASP A 877 0.84 -4.04 -90.35
CA ASP A 877 0.46 -3.84 -91.75
C ASP A 877 1.38 -2.85 -92.46
N GLU A 878 1.75 -1.74 -91.80
CA GLU A 878 2.69 -0.76 -92.36
C GLU A 878 4.10 -1.31 -92.56
N LYS A 879 4.63 -2.07 -91.58
CA LYS A 879 5.92 -2.75 -91.73
C LYS A 879 5.89 -3.79 -92.86
N GLU A 880 4.80 -4.54 -92.98
CA GLU A 880 4.62 -5.50 -94.08
C GLU A 880 4.52 -4.78 -95.43
N GLN A 881 3.85 -3.62 -95.48
CA GLN A 881 3.75 -2.78 -96.67
C GLN A 881 5.11 -2.16 -97.05
N VAL A 882 5.90 -1.65 -96.11
CA VAL A 882 7.25 -1.14 -96.36
C VAL A 882 8.17 -2.26 -96.84
N ALA A 883 8.09 -3.45 -96.25
CA ALA A 883 8.84 -4.62 -96.70
C ALA A 883 8.41 -5.07 -98.12
N LYS A 884 7.14 -4.87 -98.51
CA LYS A 884 6.60 -5.24 -99.83
C LYS A 884 6.60 -4.11 -100.86
N ASN A 885 6.85 -2.85 -100.50
CA ASN A 885 7.00 -1.72 -101.42
C ASN A 885 8.34 -1.72 -102.18
N ALA A 886 9.05 -2.85 -102.21
CA ALA A 886 9.92 -3.17 -103.32
C ALA A 886 9.07 -3.23 -104.60
N LYS A 887 9.37 -2.36 -105.58
CA LYS A 887 8.74 -2.43 -106.90
C LYS A 887 8.87 -3.86 -107.43
N ASN A 888 7.78 -4.44 -107.94
CA ASN A 888 7.87 -5.64 -108.75
C ASN A 888 8.68 -5.33 -110.04
N ALA A 889 9.19 -6.37 -110.70
CA ALA A 889 10.16 -6.27 -111.80
C ALA A 889 9.76 -5.31 -112.94
N ASP A 890 8.46 -5.01 -113.08
CA ASP A 890 7.90 -4.17 -114.15
C ASP A 890 7.68 -2.70 -113.72
N GLY A 891 8.14 -2.30 -112.52
CA GLY A 891 8.06 -0.93 -112.04
C GLY A 891 6.67 -0.46 -111.59
N ALA A 892 5.66 -1.34 -111.61
CA ALA A 892 4.34 -1.07 -111.05
C ALA A 892 4.38 -1.06 -109.51
N PRO A 893 3.50 -0.30 -108.83
CA PRO A 893 3.30 -0.43 -107.39
C PRO A 893 2.60 -1.76 -107.06
N ILE A 894 3.09 -2.52 -106.08
CA ILE A 894 2.36 -3.67 -105.52
C ILE A 894 1.11 -3.18 -104.79
N LYS A 895 -0.04 -3.84 -105.02
CA LYS A 895 -1.34 -3.54 -104.40
C LYS A 895 -1.19 -3.48 -102.86
N LYS A 896 -1.70 -2.41 -102.24
CA LYS A 896 -1.68 -2.21 -100.77
C LYS A 896 -2.26 -3.45 -100.05
N VAL A 897 -1.54 -4.00 -99.06
CA VAL A 897 -1.97 -5.15 -98.26
C VAL A 897 -2.31 -4.69 -96.85
N TYR A 898 -3.59 -4.73 -96.53
CA TYR A 898 -4.14 -4.36 -95.23
C TYR A 898 -4.60 -5.61 -94.47
N GLY A 899 -3.65 -6.52 -94.17
CA GLY A 899 -3.94 -7.85 -93.64
C GLY A 899 -4.61 -7.84 -92.26
N ASN A 900 -4.32 -6.83 -91.45
CA ASN A 900 -4.85 -6.67 -90.10
C ASN A 900 -5.85 -5.50 -89.97
N ARG A 901 -6.03 -4.65 -90.99
CA ARG A 901 -6.94 -3.48 -90.96
C ARG A 901 -8.31 -3.77 -90.37
N LYS A 902 -8.99 -4.85 -90.77
CA LYS A 902 -10.30 -5.21 -90.18
C LYS A 902 -10.20 -5.39 -88.65
N LYS A 903 -9.21 -6.16 -88.19
CA LYS A 903 -8.97 -6.39 -86.76
C LYS A 903 -8.56 -5.11 -86.04
N ALA A 904 -7.69 -4.30 -86.66
CA ALA A 904 -7.29 -3.00 -86.11
C ALA A 904 -8.50 -2.07 -85.93
N THR A 905 -9.36 -1.96 -86.95
CA THR A 905 -10.63 -1.22 -86.88
C THR A 905 -11.56 -1.75 -85.80
N ASP A 906 -11.68 -3.07 -85.63
CA ASP A 906 -12.49 -3.67 -84.56
C ASP A 906 -11.97 -3.22 -83.17
N TYR A 907 -10.65 -3.23 -82.95
CA TYR A 907 -10.05 -2.75 -81.70
C TYR A 907 -10.22 -1.24 -81.49
N PHE A 908 -10.00 -0.43 -82.51
CA PHE A 908 -10.24 1.01 -82.42
C PHE A 908 -11.71 1.31 -82.10
N THR A 909 -12.64 0.58 -82.71
CA THR A 909 -14.09 0.72 -82.45
C THR A 909 -14.43 0.35 -81.01
N LYS A 910 -13.85 -0.73 -80.46
CA LYS A 910 -13.98 -1.07 -79.04
C LYS A 910 -13.49 0.06 -78.13
N ALA A 911 -12.32 0.66 -78.43
CA ALA A 911 -11.78 1.77 -77.65
C ALA A 911 -12.69 3.01 -77.67
N VAL A 912 -13.20 3.40 -78.84
CA VAL A 912 -14.12 4.53 -79.00
C VAL A 912 -15.43 4.30 -78.23
N ASN A 913 -16.02 3.12 -78.38
CA ASN A 913 -17.29 2.77 -77.73
C ASN A 913 -17.14 2.70 -76.20
N GLU A 914 -16.04 2.15 -75.71
CA GLU A 914 -15.76 2.08 -74.27
C GLU A 914 -15.55 3.46 -73.64
N PHE A 915 -14.86 4.35 -74.34
CA PHE A 915 -14.75 5.74 -73.90
C PHE A 915 -16.11 6.42 -73.87
N ALA A 916 -16.93 6.27 -74.92
CA ALA A 916 -18.26 6.85 -74.99
C ALA A 916 -19.20 6.35 -73.87
N ASN A 917 -19.17 5.04 -73.58
CA ASN A 917 -20.06 4.42 -72.60
C ASN A 917 -19.60 4.65 -71.16
N ASN A 918 -18.29 4.51 -70.90
CA ASN A 918 -17.76 4.43 -69.55
C ASN A 918 -16.61 5.43 -69.29
N GLY A 919 -15.70 5.62 -70.24
CA GLY A 919 -14.49 6.45 -70.03
C GLY A 919 -14.75 7.96 -69.88
N LYS A 920 -15.79 8.51 -70.52
CA LYS A 920 -16.18 9.93 -70.39
C LYS A 920 -16.59 10.31 -68.97
N ASN A 921 -17.13 9.36 -68.21
CA ASN A 921 -17.68 9.56 -66.88
C ASN A 921 -16.77 9.07 -65.75
N ASP A 922 -15.52 8.67 -66.04
CA ASP A 922 -14.55 8.27 -65.01
C ASP A 922 -14.39 9.44 -64.01
N PRO A 923 -14.51 9.27 -62.69
CA PRO A 923 -14.45 10.39 -61.74
C PRO A 923 -13.08 11.07 -61.67
N ASN A 924 -12.00 10.41 -62.09
CA ASN A 924 -10.65 10.99 -62.10
C ASN A 924 -10.39 11.77 -63.40
N ALA A 925 -10.15 13.08 -63.27
CA ALA A 925 -9.90 13.98 -64.40
C ALA A 925 -8.67 13.61 -65.23
N GLU A 926 -7.60 13.11 -64.60
CA GLU A 926 -6.40 12.64 -65.31
C GLU A 926 -6.75 11.38 -66.12
N ASN A 927 -7.45 10.40 -65.53
CA ASN A 927 -7.84 9.16 -66.22
C ASN A 927 -8.81 9.44 -67.39
N ARG A 928 -9.78 10.34 -67.19
CA ARG A 928 -10.66 10.82 -68.27
C ARG A 928 -9.85 11.40 -69.43
N GLY A 929 -8.89 12.28 -69.12
CA GLY A 929 -8.02 12.90 -70.12
C GLY A 929 -7.21 11.87 -70.91
N PHE A 930 -6.58 10.90 -70.24
CA PHE A 930 -5.85 9.83 -70.93
C PHE A 930 -6.77 8.96 -71.80
N ALA A 931 -7.92 8.54 -71.28
CA ALA A 931 -8.88 7.75 -72.04
C ALA A 931 -9.40 8.51 -73.27
N GLN A 932 -9.64 9.81 -73.13
CA GLN A 932 -10.05 10.71 -74.21
C GLN A 932 -8.99 10.78 -75.31
N GLU A 933 -7.71 10.90 -74.96
CA GLU A 933 -6.60 10.92 -75.92
C GLU A 933 -6.49 9.61 -76.71
N TYR A 934 -6.52 8.46 -76.04
CA TYR A 934 -6.44 7.15 -76.72
C TYR A 934 -7.69 6.81 -77.53
N ALA A 935 -8.88 7.29 -77.13
CA ALA A 935 -10.10 7.17 -77.91
C ALA A 935 -10.06 8.07 -79.15
N ALA A 936 -9.56 9.30 -79.03
CA ALA A 936 -9.38 10.21 -80.15
C ALA A 936 -8.36 9.69 -81.16
N GLN A 937 -7.27 9.07 -80.69
CA GLN A 937 -6.34 8.33 -81.55
C GLN A 937 -7.04 7.21 -82.32
N ALA A 938 -7.82 6.39 -81.63
CA ALA A 938 -8.55 5.28 -82.24
C ALA A 938 -9.56 5.76 -83.29
N ALA A 939 -10.34 6.80 -82.98
CA ALA A 939 -11.28 7.42 -83.91
C ALA A 939 -10.56 8.03 -85.12
N TYR A 940 -9.42 8.68 -84.89
CA TYR A 940 -8.59 9.22 -85.96
C TYR A 940 -8.13 8.13 -86.92
N TRP A 941 -7.64 7.00 -86.42
CA TRP A 941 -7.20 5.91 -87.30
C TRP A 941 -8.35 5.26 -88.07
N ILE A 942 -9.55 5.17 -87.49
CA ILE A 942 -10.74 4.75 -88.22
C ILE A 942 -11.03 5.73 -89.37
N ALA A 943 -10.95 7.04 -89.10
CA ALA A 943 -11.17 8.07 -90.09
C ALA A 943 -10.05 8.13 -91.15
N ASP A 944 -8.80 7.87 -90.77
CA ASP A 944 -7.68 7.79 -91.70
C ASP A 944 -7.85 6.59 -92.65
N TYR A 945 -8.38 5.47 -92.17
CA TYR A 945 -8.75 4.35 -93.04
C TYR A 945 -9.86 4.72 -94.05
N THR A 946 -10.87 5.50 -93.66
CA THR A 946 -11.91 5.95 -94.61
C THR A 946 -11.39 7.02 -95.58
N PHE A 947 -10.48 7.88 -95.12
CA PHE A 947 -9.70 8.78 -95.99
C PHE A 947 -8.87 8.00 -97.01
N GLN A 948 -8.21 6.92 -96.61
CA GLN A 948 -7.45 6.06 -97.52
C GLN A 948 -8.36 5.43 -98.58
N ASP A 949 -9.57 4.99 -98.23
CA ASP A 949 -10.53 4.47 -99.22
C ASP A 949 -10.96 5.56 -100.23
N PHE A 950 -11.15 6.78 -99.76
CA PHE A 950 -11.40 7.95 -100.63
C PHE A 950 -10.19 8.22 -101.55
N ASP A 951 -8.99 8.25 -101.00
CA ASP A 951 -7.77 8.58 -101.74
C ASP A 951 -7.42 7.51 -102.78
N ASP A 952 -7.72 6.24 -102.47
CA ASP A 952 -7.54 5.10 -103.37
C ASP A 952 -8.59 5.05 -104.50
N ALA A 953 -9.79 5.59 -104.30
CA ALA A 953 -10.79 5.72 -105.36
C ALA A 953 -10.45 6.89 -106.28
N LYS A 954 -10.03 6.66 -107.52
CA LYS A 954 -9.70 7.74 -108.48
C LYS A 954 -10.85 8.06 -109.43
N ILE A 955 -11.04 9.34 -109.74
CA ILE A 955 -11.93 9.77 -110.84
C ILE A 955 -11.21 9.42 -112.16
N PRO A 956 -11.75 8.51 -113.00
CA PRO A 956 -11.11 8.14 -114.24
C PRO A 956 -11.20 9.30 -115.25
N ALA A 957 -10.10 9.58 -115.96
CA ALA A 957 -10.09 10.51 -117.08
C ALA A 957 -10.82 9.88 -118.28
N THR A 958 -12.15 9.98 -118.31
CA THR A 958 -13.00 9.35 -119.33
C THR A 958 -14.07 10.32 -119.85
N MET A 959 -14.39 10.22 -121.14
CA MET A 959 -15.52 10.94 -121.74
C MET A 959 -16.85 10.18 -121.60
N ASN A 960 -16.83 8.97 -121.04
CA ASN A 960 -18.06 8.23 -120.75
C ASN A 960 -18.77 8.87 -119.55
N ILE A 961 -19.84 9.61 -119.83
CA ILE A 961 -20.62 10.34 -118.83
C ILE A 961 -21.14 9.42 -117.72
N ASN A 962 -21.56 8.18 -118.03
CA ASN A 962 -22.05 7.25 -117.01
C ASN A 962 -20.93 6.77 -116.08
N ALA A 963 -19.75 6.44 -116.63
CA ALA A 963 -18.60 6.03 -115.85
C ALA A 963 -18.04 7.18 -114.98
N LEU A 964 -18.04 8.41 -115.53
CA LEU A 964 -17.67 9.61 -114.80
C LEU A 964 -18.67 9.91 -113.67
N MET A 965 -19.98 9.86 -113.94
CA MET A 965 -21.02 10.06 -112.92
C MET A 965 -20.94 9.02 -111.81
N GLU A 966 -20.74 7.74 -112.13
CA GLU A 966 -20.60 6.67 -111.11
C GLU A 966 -19.34 6.86 -110.26
N ALA A 967 -18.21 7.21 -110.88
CA ALA A 967 -16.97 7.48 -110.18
C ALA A 967 -17.06 8.73 -109.28
N LEU A 968 -17.66 9.83 -109.77
CA LEU A 968 -17.91 11.03 -109.00
C LEU A 968 -18.86 10.77 -107.83
N LYS A 969 -19.94 10.01 -108.05
CA LYS A 969 -20.88 9.62 -106.99
C LYS A 969 -20.17 8.80 -105.92
N LYS A 970 -19.41 7.78 -106.31
CA LYS A 970 -18.64 6.93 -105.37
C LYS A 970 -17.58 7.74 -104.61
N LYS A 971 -16.86 8.63 -105.30
CA LYS A 971 -15.86 9.52 -104.68
C LYS A 971 -16.51 10.48 -103.69
N ALA A 972 -17.67 11.05 -104.03
CA ALA A 972 -18.45 11.93 -103.15
C ALA A 972 -19.02 11.17 -101.94
N GLU A 973 -19.52 9.94 -102.11
CA GLU A 973 -19.97 9.08 -101.00
C GLU A 973 -18.81 8.74 -100.05
N LEU A 974 -17.62 8.42 -100.58
CA LEU A 974 -16.43 8.16 -99.78
C LEU A 974 -15.93 9.44 -99.09
N HIS A 975 -16.00 10.58 -99.77
CA HIS A 975 -15.69 11.88 -99.19
C HIS A 975 -16.61 12.18 -98.00
N GLN A 976 -17.94 12.10 -98.19
CA GLN A 976 -18.92 12.32 -97.11
C GLN A 976 -18.69 11.36 -95.93
N ARG A 977 -18.35 10.10 -96.21
CA ARG A 977 -18.04 9.10 -95.18
C ARG A 977 -16.75 9.44 -94.42
N ALA A 978 -15.70 9.87 -95.11
CA ALA A 978 -14.44 10.26 -94.50
C ALA A 978 -14.59 11.54 -93.67
N GLU A 979 -15.28 12.56 -94.19
CA GLU A 979 -15.61 13.79 -93.48
C GLU A 979 -16.38 13.49 -92.18
N ALA A 980 -17.47 12.71 -92.27
CA ALA A 980 -18.25 12.32 -91.09
C ALA A 980 -17.42 11.52 -90.06
N SER A 981 -16.42 10.76 -90.52
CA SER A 981 -15.51 10.03 -89.63
C SER A 981 -14.57 10.98 -88.87
N PHE A 982 -14.04 12.02 -89.54
CA PHE A 982 -13.19 13.03 -88.89
C PHE A 982 -13.97 13.94 -87.94
N ASP A 983 -15.24 14.24 -88.23
CA ASP A 983 -16.13 14.95 -87.30
C ASP A 983 -16.27 14.21 -85.96
N GLY A 984 -16.27 12.87 -86.01
CA GLY A 984 -16.21 12.02 -84.83
C GLY A 984 -14.99 12.29 -83.94
N VAL A 985 -13.84 12.63 -84.53
CA VAL A 985 -12.60 12.96 -83.83
C VAL A 985 -12.67 14.36 -83.20
N PHE A 986 -13.24 15.34 -83.92
CA PHE A 986 -13.41 16.70 -83.41
C PHE A 986 -14.22 16.74 -82.11
N ASN A 987 -15.29 15.94 -82.07
CA ASN A 987 -16.17 15.84 -80.91
C ASN A 987 -15.52 15.14 -79.70
N MET A 988 -14.33 14.56 -79.85
CA MET A 988 -13.60 13.95 -78.74
C MET A 988 -12.72 14.93 -77.98
N GLY A 989 -12.45 16.14 -78.48
CA GLY A 989 -11.79 17.21 -77.72
C GLY A 989 -10.31 17.00 -77.36
N SER A 990 -9.62 16.01 -77.94
CA SER A 990 -8.16 15.87 -77.86
C SER A 990 -7.49 16.96 -78.70
N ALA A 991 -6.65 17.81 -78.09
CA ALA A 991 -5.96 18.86 -78.83
C ALA A 991 -5.01 18.30 -79.89
N TYR A 992 -4.37 17.16 -79.61
CA TYR A 992 -3.41 16.53 -80.51
C TYR A 992 -4.09 15.98 -81.77
N TRP A 993 -5.17 15.21 -81.59
CA TRP A 993 -5.86 14.57 -82.70
C TRP A 993 -6.84 15.49 -83.43
N LEU A 994 -7.31 16.57 -82.78
CA LEU A 994 -8.10 17.64 -83.39
C LEU A 994 -7.35 18.30 -84.55
N GLY A 995 -6.08 18.68 -84.34
CA GLY A 995 -5.24 19.26 -85.39
C GLY A 995 -5.01 18.28 -86.55
N CYS A 996 -4.76 17.00 -86.24
CA CYS A 996 -4.60 15.97 -87.26
C CYS A 996 -5.87 15.70 -88.07
N ALA A 997 -7.03 15.64 -87.43
CA ALA A 997 -8.32 15.47 -88.10
C ALA A 997 -8.64 16.68 -88.99
N ALA A 998 -8.36 17.92 -88.52
CA ALA A 998 -8.57 19.14 -89.29
C ALA A 998 -7.69 19.17 -90.54
N PHE A 999 -6.41 18.79 -90.39
CA PHE A 999 -5.50 18.65 -91.52
C PHE A 999 -6.01 17.61 -92.53
N ARG A 1000 -6.32 16.39 -92.07
CA ARG A 1000 -6.78 15.31 -92.96
C ARG A 1000 -8.10 15.64 -93.65
N ASN A 1001 -9.02 16.29 -92.96
CA ASN A 1001 -10.29 16.75 -93.53
C ASN A 1001 -10.05 17.87 -94.56
N GLY A 1002 -9.18 18.85 -94.27
CA GLY A 1002 -8.78 19.85 -95.25
C GLY A 1002 -8.09 19.24 -96.48
N LEU A 1003 -7.25 18.23 -96.27
CA LEU A 1003 -6.60 17.47 -97.34
C LEU A 1003 -7.61 16.65 -98.17
N LEU A 1004 -8.69 16.16 -97.57
CA LEU A 1004 -9.78 15.45 -98.26
C LEU A 1004 -10.42 16.37 -99.32
N TYR A 1005 -10.82 17.58 -98.89
CA TYR A 1005 -11.35 18.62 -99.77
C TYR A 1005 -10.36 19.06 -100.84
N TYR A 1006 -9.10 19.30 -100.44
CA TYR A 1006 -8.02 19.67 -101.37
C TYR A 1006 -7.87 18.64 -102.49
N LYS A 1007 -7.77 17.35 -102.13
CA LYS A 1007 -7.57 16.26 -103.08
C LYS A 1007 -8.78 16.03 -103.97
N PHE A 1008 -9.99 16.26 -103.46
CA PHE A 1008 -11.20 16.16 -104.28
C PHE A 1008 -11.20 17.17 -105.42
N VAL A 1009 -10.83 18.43 -105.13
CA VAL A 1009 -10.69 19.46 -106.17
C VAL A 1009 -9.53 19.17 -107.11
N GLU A 1010 -8.37 18.77 -106.59
CA GLU A 1010 -7.21 18.41 -107.41
C GLU A 1010 -7.55 17.31 -108.43
N GLU A 1011 -8.35 16.32 -108.04
CA GLU A 1011 -8.83 15.29 -108.97
C GLU A 1011 -9.93 15.81 -109.93
N LEU A 1012 -10.81 16.74 -109.50
CA LEU A 1012 -11.79 17.38 -110.39
C LEU A 1012 -11.12 18.21 -111.49
N ASP A 1013 -10.05 18.94 -111.18
CA ASP A 1013 -9.26 19.71 -112.16
C ASP A 1013 -8.61 18.81 -113.22
N SER A 1014 -8.40 17.53 -112.89
CA SER A 1014 -7.82 16.54 -113.79
C SER A 1014 -8.83 15.88 -114.74
N VAL A 1015 -10.12 16.19 -114.61
CA VAL A 1015 -11.18 15.65 -115.49
C VAL A 1015 -11.02 16.24 -116.90
N PRO A 1016 -10.92 15.42 -117.96
CA PRO A 1016 -10.70 15.90 -119.32
C PRO A 1016 -11.90 16.70 -119.83
N ILE A 1017 -11.63 17.78 -120.57
CA ILE A 1017 -12.68 18.57 -121.24
C ILE A 1017 -13.31 17.73 -122.37
N PRO A 1018 -14.64 17.70 -122.52
CA PRO A 1018 -15.28 17.10 -123.67
C PRO A 1018 -14.75 17.69 -124.99
N ASP A 1019 -14.31 16.83 -125.93
CA ASP A 1019 -13.65 17.26 -127.18
C ASP A 1019 -14.42 18.33 -127.96
N MET A 1020 -15.75 18.25 -127.95
CA MET A 1020 -16.63 19.21 -128.62
C MET A 1020 -16.59 20.64 -128.05
N LEU A 1021 -16.05 20.82 -126.84
CA LEU A 1021 -15.95 22.12 -126.18
C LEU A 1021 -14.57 22.74 -126.39
N ILE A 1022 -13.52 21.95 -126.65
CA ILE A 1022 -12.13 22.41 -126.76
C ILE A 1022 -11.98 23.47 -127.86
N GLY A 1023 -11.39 24.62 -127.52
CA GLY A 1023 -11.17 25.75 -128.44
C GLY A 1023 -12.42 26.56 -128.78
N THR A 1024 -13.58 26.24 -128.18
CA THR A 1024 -14.82 27.01 -128.32
C THR A 1024 -15.08 27.88 -127.09
N ASP A 1025 -16.00 28.85 -127.20
CA ASP A 1025 -16.51 29.59 -126.03
C ASP A 1025 -17.06 28.64 -124.94
N GLY A 1026 -17.50 27.44 -125.33
CA GLY A 1026 -17.93 26.36 -124.45
C GLY A 1026 -16.83 25.74 -123.58
N GLU A 1027 -15.55 25.75 -123.99
CA GLU A 1027 -14.43 25.33 -123.12
C GLU A 1027 -14.30 26.27 -121.93
N THR A 1028 -14.32 27.58 -122.20
CA THR A 1028 -14.23 28.61 -121.18
C THR A 1028 -15.42 28.50 -120.22
N GLN A 1029 -16.63 28.28 -120.73
CA GLN A 1029 -17.81 28.06 -119.91
C GLN A 1029 -17.74 26.76 -119.08
N TYR A 1030 -17.22 25.67 -119.64
CA TYR A 1030 -17.06 24.40 -118.93
C TYR A 1030 -16.02 24.48 -117.80
N ARG A 1031 -14.86 25.08 -118.08
CA ARG A 1031 -13.84 25.36 -117.06
C ARG A 1031 -14.36 26.33 -116.00
N ALA A 1032 -15.06 27.39 -116.40
CA ALA A 1032 -15.69 28.32 -115.46
C ALA A 1032 -16.76 27.64 -114.61
N ALA A 1033 -17.52 26.69 -115.15
CA ALA A 1033 -18.52 25.92 -114.41
C ALA A 1033 -17.88 24.94 -113.40
N LEU A 1034 -16.82 24.22 -113.80
CA LEU A 1034 -16.02 23.39 -112.89
C LEU A 1034 -15.37 24.23 -111.80
N GLN A 1035 -14.83 25.40 -112.15
CA GLN A 1035 -14.25 26.34 -111.20
C GLN A 1035 -15.31 26.87 -110.22
N THR A 1036 -16.49 27.29 -110.71
CA THR A 1036 -17.62 27.74 -109.88
C THR A 1036 -18.04 26.65 -108.87
N PHE A 1037 -17.95 25.38 -109.27
CA PHE A 1037 -18.22 24.25 -108.37
C PHE A 1037 -17.08 23.96 -107.40
N ALA A 1038 -15.82 24.10 -107.85
CA ALA A 1038 -14.62 23.85 -107.07
C ALA A 1038 -14.31 24.97 -106.06
N ASP A 1039 -14.65 26.22 -106.35
CA ASP A 1039 -14.38 27.39 -105.51
C ASP A 1039 -14.89 27.24 -104.07
N PRO A 1040 -16.17 26.93 -103.79
CA PRO A 1040 -16.64 26.75 -102.42
C PRO A 1040 -15.98 25.55 -101.71
N ILE A 1041 -15.57 24.52 -102.47
CA ILE A 1041 -14.87 23.33 -101.95
C ILE A 1041 -13.41 23.67 -101.60
N ASN A 1042 -12.75 24.48 -102.42
CA ASN A 1042 -11.41 25.02 -102.20
C ASN A 1042 -11.36 25.96 -101.00
N GLU A 1043 -12.33 26.86 -100.87
CA GLU A 1043 -12.45 27.73 -99.70
C GLU A 1043 -12.59 26.90 -98.43
N LYS A 1044 -13.44 25.86 -98.45
CA LYS A 1044 -13.60 24.94 -97.33
C LYS A 1044 -12.30 24.17 -97.02
N ALA A 1045 -11.56 23.72 -98.04
CA ALA A 1045 -10.24 23.10 -97.86
C ALA A 1045 -9.27 24.06 -97.13
N LEU A 1046 -9.20 25.31 -97.58
CA LEU A 1046 -8.31 26.32 -97.01
C LEU A 1046 -8.69 26.68 -95.58
N VAL A 1047 -9.99 26.83 -95.27
CA VAL A 1047 -10.49 27.08 -93.92
C VAL A 1047 -10.09 25.95 -92.97
N LEU A 1048 -10.24 24.68 -93.38
CA LEU A 1048 -9.88 23.53 -92.55
C LEU A 1048 -8.36 23.40 -92.34
N LEU A 1049 -7.56 23.64 -93.39
CA LEU A 1049 -6.09 23.64 -93.30
C LEU A 1049 -5.57 24.78 -92.39
N LYS A 1050 -6.14 25.99 -92.52
CA LYS A 1050 -5.87 27.12 -91.61
C LYS A 1050 -6.32 26.81 -90.19
N GLY A 1051 -7.48 26.18 -90.01
CA GLY A 1051 -7.99 25.72 -88.72
C GLY A 1051 -7.04 24.72 -88.04
N ALA A 1052 -6.44 23.79 -88.79
CA ALA A 1052 -5.45 22.86 -88.25
C ALA A 1052 -4.19 23.59 -87.72
N LEU A 1053 -3.71 24.61 -88.44
CA LEU A 1053 -2.58 25.45 -88.01
C LEU A 1053 -2.94 26.32 -86.80
N GLN A 1054 -4.16 26.86 -86.76
CA GLN A 1054 -4.67 27.64 -85.64
C GLN A 1054 -4.74 26.78 -84.37
N VAL A 1055 -5.28 25.55 -84.46
CA VAL A 1055 -5.29 24.60 -83.35
C VAL A 1055 -3.87 24.29 -82.86
N ALA A 1056 -2.93 24.04 -83.79
CA ALA A 1056 -1.53 23.80 -83.45
C ALA A 1056 -0.90 24.98 -82.67
N HIS A 1057 -1.19 26.21 -83.10
CA HIS A 1057 -0.71 27.43 -82.44
C HIS A 1057 -1.36 27.67 -81.07
N GLU A 1058 -2.69 27.63 -80.99
CA GLU A 1058 -3.46 27.91 -79.76
C GLU A 1058 -3.26 26.85 -78.68
N LYS A 1059 -3.12 25.58 -79.07
CA LYS A 1059 -2.94 24.45 -78.14
C LYS A 1059 -1.48 24.05 -77.94
N GLY A 1060 -0.54 24.69 -78.64
CA GLY A 1060 0.89 24.39 -78.54
C GLY A 1060 1.27 22.99 -79.04
N VAL A 1061 0.50 22.40 -79.95
CA VAL A 1061 0.76 21.05 -80.49
C VAL A 1061 1.39 21.14 -81.88
N TYR A 1062 2.72 20.97 -81.94
CA TYR A 1062 3.47 20.94 -83.19
C TYR A 1062 3.82 19.50 -83.57
N ASN A 1063 2.92 18.84 -84.30
CA ASN A 1063 3.10 17.47 -84.78
C ASN A 1063 3.23 17.42 -86.32
N GLN A 1064 3.44 16.23 -86.87
CA GLN A 1064 3.60 16.04 -88.32
C GLN A 1064 2.38 16.54 -89.11
N CYS A 1065 1.16 16.39 -88.56
CA CYS A 1065 -0.06 16.90 -89.21
C CYS A 1065 -0.08 18.43 -89.30
N ALA A 1066 0.38 19.13 -88.25
CA ALA A 1066 0.49 20.59 -88.26
C ALA A 1066 1.53 21.07 -89.30
N LYS A 1067 2.65 20.35 -89.42
CA LYS A 1067 3.66 20.60 -90.46
C LYS A 1067 3.05 20.46 -91.86
N ASP A 1068 2.37 19.34 -92.11
CA ASP A 1068 1.79 19.06 -93.42
C ASP A 1068 0.64 20.03 -93.74
N ALA A 1069 -0.16 20.43 -92.76
CA ALA A 1069 -1.16 21.49 -92.93
C ALA A 1069 -0.53 22.81 -93.40
N GLY A 1070 0.65 23.17 -92.86
CA GLY A 1070 1.42 24.32 -93.31
C GLY A 1070 1.83 24.22 -94.79
N ILE A 1071 2.35 23.06 -95.19
CA ILE A 1071 2.76 22.78 -96.57
C ILE A 1071 1.57 22.91 -97.53
N TYR A 1072 0.41 22.31 -97.19
CA TYR A 1072 -0.76 22.34 -98.06
C TYR A 1072 -1.50 23.68 -98.06
N THR A 1073 -1.44 24.44 -96.96
CA THR A 1073 -1.95 25.83 -96.92
C THR A 1073 -1.12 26.73 -97.85
N HIS A 1074 0.22 26.61 -97.82
CA HIS A 1074 1.11 27.35 -98.72
C HIS A 1074 0.78 27.07 -100.19
N LYS A 1075 0.52 25.80 -100.56
CA LYS A 1075 0.16 25.45 -101.95
C LYS A 1075 -1.09 26.16 -102.47
N LYS A 1076 -2.01 26.58 -101.60
CA LYS A 1076 -3.29 27.25 -101.97
C LYS A 1076 -3.26 28.76 -101.77
N ASP A 1077 -2.49 29.25 -100.82
CA ASP A 1077 -2.40 30.68 -100.46
C ASP A 1077 -0.92 31.07 -100.21
N PRO A 1078 -0.08 31.01 -101.25
CA PRO A 1078 1.37 31.19 -101.11
C PRO A 1078 1.76 32.60 -100.65
N ASP A 1079 0.95 33.61 -101.00
CA ASP A 1079 1.20 35.03 -100.67
C ASP A 1079 0.95 35.31 -99.19
N SER A 1080 -0.12 34.75 -98.61
CA SER A 1080 -0.41 34.92 -97.18
C SER A 1080 0.37 33.92 -96.30
N TYR A 1081 0.87 32.82 -96.88
CA TYR A 1081 1.61 31.76 -96.19
C TYR A 1081 2.89 31.40 -96.95
N PRO A 1082 3.90 32.28 -97.07
CA PRO A 1082 5.14 31.97 -97.78
C PRO A 1082 5.87 30.79 -97.13
N VAL A 1083 6.45 29.87 -97.92
CA VAL A 1083 7.37 28.85 -97.36
C VAL A 1083 8.60 29.56 -96.85
N ALA A 1084 8.61 29.86 -95.55
CA ALA A 1084 9.83 30.24 -94.88
C ALA A 1084 10.73 28.99 -94.77
N GLY A 1085 11.67 28.85 -95.70
CA GLY A 1085 12.88 28.09 -95.42
C GLY A 1085 13.48 28.65 -94.12
N ASP A 1086 13.54 27.81 -93.09
CA ASP A 1086 13.99 28.12 -91.71
C ASP A 1086 13.06 28.93 -90.78
N SER A 1087 11.74 28.75 -90.87
CA SER A 1087 10.82 29.13 -89.77
C SER A 1087 11.15 28.39 -88.45
N PRO A 1088 10.94 29.02 -87.25
CA PRO A 1088 11.03 28.34 -85.95
C PRO A 1088 10.24 27.03 -85.86
N LEU A 1089 9.16 26.91 -86.64
CA LEU A 1089 8.38 25.68 -86.78
C LEU A 1089 9.25 24.52 -87.30
N ASN A 1090 10.08 24.75 -88.33
CA ASN A 1090 10.95 23.74 -88.91
C ASN A 1090 12.11 23.36 -87.98
N LYS A 1091 12.62 24.29 -87.15
CA LYS A 1091 13.66 24.02 -86.14
C LYS A 1091 13.15 23.27 -84.91
N GLN A 1092 11.89 23.46 -84.52
CA GLN A 1092 11.26 22.66 -83.46
C GLN A 1092 10.86 21.26 -83.93
N LEU A 1093 10.64 21.06 -85.23
CA LEU A 1093 10.32 19.76 -85.85
C LEU A 1093 11.56 18.88 -86.13
N THR A 1094 12.79 19.43 -86.13
CA THR A 1094 14.04 18.65 -86.25
C THR A 1094 14.52 18.02 -84.95
N ALA A 1095 13.90 18.35 -83.82
CA ALA A 1095 13.98 17.47 -82.66
C ALA A 1095 13.04 16.29 -82.95
N GLU A 1096 13.58 15.10 -83.16
CA GLU A 1096 12.80 13.85 -83.06
C GLU A 1096 12.16 13.80 -81.65
N HIS A 1097 11.01 14.44 -81.50
CA HIS A 1097 10.01 14.17 -80.47
C HIS A 1097 8.99 13.18 -81.05
N THR A 1098 9.48 12.22 -81.86
CA THR A 1098 8.73 11.06 -82.35
C THR A 1098 8.68 9.93 -81.33
N GLN A 1099 9.11 10.14 -80.08
CA GLN A 1099 8.86 9.22 -78.99
C GLN A 1099 8.27 9.93 -77.76
N ASP A 1100 7.10 9.44 -77.37
CA ASP A 1100 6.77 9.15 -75.97
C ASP A 1100 6.23 10.24 -75.04
N THR A 1101 5.71 11.38 -75.52
CA THR A 1101 4.88 12.23 -74.62
C THR A 1101 3.55 11.56 -74.21
N LEU A 1102 3.07 10.56 -74.96
CA LEU A 1102 1.92 9.71 -74.59
C LEU A 1102 2.28 8.49 -73.73
N LEU A 1103 3.57 8.18 -73.56
CA LEU A 1103 4.07 6.95 -72.93
C LEU A 1103 4.53 7.11 -71.47
N SER A 1104 4.61 8.34 -70.95
CA SER A 1104 4.97 8.60 -69.54
C SER A 1104 3.78 8.63 -68.56
N GLY A 1105 2.58 8.26 -69.03
CA GLY A 1105 1.37 8.22 -68.20
C GLY A 1105 1.36 7.04 -67.22
N ASN A 1106 1.72 7.34 -65.96
CA ASN A 1106 1.30 6.68 -64.72
C ASN A 1106 1.53 5.17 -64.59
N ILE A 1107 2.69 4.76 -64.05
CA ILE A 1107 2.77 3.44 -63.39
C ILE A 1107 3.30 3.46 -61.96
N VAL A 1108 4.21 4.35 -61.55
CA VAL A 1108 4.51 4.53 -60.11
C VAL A 1108 4.92 5.98 -59.87
N ARG A 1109 4.03 6.79 -59.27
CA ARG A 1109 4.37 8.18 -58.88
C ARG A 1109 5.41 8.22 -57.75
N PHE A 1110 5.67 7.08 -57.08
CA PHE A 1110 6.52 7.01 -55.90
C PHE A 1110 7.28 5.68 -55.76
N LEU A 1111 8.61 5.70 -55.85
CA LEU A 1111 9.42 4.62 -55.26
C LEU A 1111 9.32 4.78 -53.74
N LYS A 1112 8.68 3.82 -53.08
CA LYS A 1112 8.51 3.87 -51.62
C LYS A 1112 9.77 3.30 -50.95
N ARG A 1113 10.54 4.18 -50.31
CA ARG A 1113 11.69 3.86 -49.46
C ARG A 1113 11.24 3.95 -48.00
N GLY A 1114 10.63 2.87 -47.49
CA GLY A 1114 9.98 2.86 -46.17
C GLY A 1114 8.80 3.85 -46.10
N ASN A 1115 8.85 4.83 -45.19
CA ASN A 1115 7.84 5.90 -45.08
C ASN A 1115 8.04 7.06 -46.07
N THR A 1116 9.09 7.03 -46.90
CA THR A 1116 9.43 8.13 -47.81
C THR A 1116 9.09 7.75 -49.25
N ALA A 1117 8.42 8.66 -49.94
CA ALA A 1117 7.99 8.47 -51.32
C ALA A 1117 8.88 9.32 -52.23
N VAL A 1118 9.65 8.69 -53.14
CA VAL A 1118 10.53 9.40 -54.09
C VAL A 1118 9.83 9.51 -55.44
N ASP A 1119 9.58 10.75 -55.86
CA ASP A 1119 9.00 11.11 -57.17
C ASP A 1119 10.04 10.98 -58.27
N MET A 1120 9.82 10.07 -59.23
CA MET A 1120 10.74 9.82 -60.35
C MET A 1120 10.49 10.69 -61.58
N LEU A 1121 9.51 11.61 -61.57
CA LEU A 1121 9.15 12.43 -62.73
C LEU A 1121 9.48 13.92 -62.61
N ARG A 1122 10.23 14.36 -61.59
CA ARG A 1122 10.83 15.71 -61.66
C ARG A 1122 12.08 15.67 -62.55
N PRO A 1123 12.14 16.47 -63.64
CA PRO A 1123 13.44 16.78 -64.23
C PRO A 1123 14.31 17.39 -63.14
N VAL A 1124 15.58 16.98 -63.08
CA VAL A 1124 16.60 17.62 -62.26
C VAL A 1124 16.57 19.11 -62.58
N LYS A 1125 15.99 19.92 -61.68
CA LYS A 1125 16.19 21.37 -61.74
C LYS A 1125 17.70 21.57 -61.65
N LYS A 1126 18.28 22.28 -62.63
CA LYS A 1126 19.63 22.82 -62.52
C LYS A 1126 19.78 23.41 -61.12
N ALA A 1127 20.83 22.99 -60.43
CA ALA A 1127 21.21 23.52 -59.14
C ALA A 1127 21.35 25.05 -59.25
N GLU A 1128 20.42 25.78 -58.65
CA GLU A 1128 20.62 27.18 -58.31
C GLU A 1128 21.02 27.23 -56.82
N GLY A 1129 22.28 27.60 -56.60
CA GLY A 1129 22.79 28.28 -55.40
C GLY A 1129 22.62 27.59 -54.04
N ALA A 1130 23.69 26.95 -53.57
CA ALA A 1130 23.91 26.75 -52.14
C ALA A 1130 24.28 28.09 -51.47
N ASN A 1131 23.63 28.39 -50.34
CA ASN A 1131 24.14 29.24 -49.27
C ASN A 1131 23.84 28.54 -47.95
#